data_AF-A0A0G3XCZ3-F1
#
_entry.id   AF-A0A0G3XCZ3-F1
#
_cell.length_a   1.000
_cell.length_b   1.000
_cell.length_c   1.000
_cell.angle_alpha   90.00
_cell.angle_beta   90.00
_cell.angle_gamma   90.00
#
_symmetry.space_group_name_H-M   'P 1'
#
loop_
_entity.id
_entity.type
_entity.pdbx_description
1 polymer ?
#
loop_
_entity_poly.entity_id
_entity_poly.type
_entity_poly.pdbx_seq_one_letter_code
_entity_poly.pdbx_strand_id
1 'polypeptide(L)'
;MSMNTNELTKGHSGNSAAQISRKNLFGLLVTASASAIALTAAPAAAQVAITDDTPVANPGPDGVTSAAGVTQTVSNGDNIEFENNTSDGATVTLGGTHINTDTTDEDVVVFVDNGENNITINVLETGVLRGVNGVIFYEGDGAVIVNDGLIEGTGDADEGVIYFDRDADGTLNSITNNGTITSVNGATIGIDTLLGNDPSSGTIGDEEGIARVQITNAGTISNTNGDDTNGDNDAINFNGDPGTTGGVARGCVEGETILCQVELELVNSGTISAARDSSSNAAIRVESDAVISGTITNQAAGEITGASNAIAISGAHADHDLAISNGLIEGTSSSGIWITGAGVSVENLATGTITGGDEGILIEGSVISVNQGDITLDNVAVAADGIGVVNSGVIGGGEAGIAFGENAAGGIVTNNAGGVVTGGTGITSASGGMIINDGTVEGTSGAAIAFSGDDDATVTLGANSTTTGATSAIAFSGTGVHTVNITVGASVTGGVSGSATGTADSLVLSGTGDGGTLTVTDFEDVTVSGGDFTIGSASTGFGDGIVVNGGSLFFNGSSTGGVNATAGTFGGSGTIAGDVTIAGGATLAPGDDGVGTLAIGGDLILSDTSILAYDLGNPLNPASSDLVTVGGDLTLDGVLRVSDAGGFGAGVYRLIDYTGSLTDNGLTVDVLPDGFDLGGGTIQTAVDGQVNLVMAGDVADIQFFDGSDMAADGAIDGGDGAWNLSSTNWTNAAGDTNAAWAGAFAVFQGTAGTVTLGDDIEATGFQFLTDGYVITSGAGANTIELVDAASGVRAGSGIEATIEAALVGAGGLNKMEGGNLFLTGDNTYTGDTTISGGAIVLDGSMVSDVSILSGAMLTGTGTSTGSVNVAGGAILSPGSDGIGTLTVGDVTFAAGSFFDVDVLTDGSSDMLSATGAAQIDGGTVRVLASETDFAASTDYTILKASGGVAGTFGDVTTDLVFLDPTLSYSGDAVVLNLSRNDVDFEVIGVTANQIAVGAALDGLGDNALTDALVTLDEETALYAYDQLSGEMHASVRSVIADDQRVVRNSVLNHLSNGLPGSRVWGQAWVHDADTSFDGNASGVGRDGWGAMLGADSAWARA
;
A
#
# COMPACT_ATOMS: atom_id res chain seq x y z
N MET A 1 23.54 -48.21 22.86
CA MET A 1 23.69 -47.04 23.75
C MET A 1 22.42 -46.21 23.61
N SER A 2 21.94 -45.58 24.69
CA SER A 2 20.65 -44.85 24.74
C SER A 2 20.43 -44.00 23.47
N MET A 3 19.41 -44.21 22.62
CA MET A 3 17.94 -44.11 22.81
C MET A 3 17.48 -42.79 23.44
N ASN A 4 16.42 -42.10 22.97
CA ASN A 4 15.78 -41.86 21.66
C ASN A 4 14.52 -40.99 21.93
N THR A 5 14.07 -40.21 20.94
CA THR A 5 12.66 -39.83 20.64
C THR A 5 11.75 -39.06 21.62
N ASN A 6 11.29 -37.90 21.12
CA ASN A 6 9.89 -37.44 20.92
C ASN A 6 8.89 -37.08 22.05
N GLU A 7 7.98 -36.21 21.58
CA GLU A 7 6.53 -36.12 21.87
C GLU A 7 6.02 -35.22 23.01
N LEU A 8 5.75 -33.96 22.62
CA LEU A 8 4.37 -33.45 22.49
C LEU A 8 3.26 -34.51 22.62
N THR A 9 2.26 -34.28 23.45
CA THR A 9 0.86 -34.11 22.97
C THR A 9 -0.11 -33.61 24.06
N LYS A 10 -1.19 -32.98 23.59
CA LYS A 10 -2.21 -32.26 24.37
C LYS A 10 -3.13 -33.18 25.18
N GLY A 11 -3.70 -32.64 26.26
CA GLY A 11 -4.85 -33.20 26.97
C GLY A 11 -5.62 -32.11 27.73
N HIS A 12 -6.48 -31.34 27.04
CA HIS A 12 -7.32 -30.31 27.65
C HIS A 12 -8.33 -30.89 28.66
N SER A 13 -8.53 -30.20 29.79
CA SER A 13 -9.86 -29.70 30.18
C SER A 13 -9.81 -28.76 31.39
N GLY A 14 -10.50 -27.62 31.30
CA GLY A 14 -11.27 -27.09 32.43
C GLY A 14 -10.63 -25.99 33.31
N ASN A 15 -11.08 -24.76 33.04
CA ASN A 15 -11.53 -23.76 34.02
C ASN A 15 -10.55 -23.13 35.03
N SER A 16 -10.56 -21.79 34.97
CA SER A 16 -10.67 -20.87 36.11
C SER A 16 -9.44 -20.61 37.00
N ALA A 17 -8.91 -19.39 36.85
CA ALA A 17 -8.51 -18.48 37.93
C ALA A 17 -7.67 -19.03 39.10
N ALA A 18 -6.35 -18.88 39.00
CA ALA A 18 -5.44 -18.98 40.13
C ALA A 18 -5.20 -17.61 40.79
N GLN A 19 -6.20 -17.08 41.53
CA GLN A 19 -5.90 -16.09 42.56
C GLN A 19 -5.08 -16.76 43.68
N ILE A 20 -3.84 -16.32 43.90
CA ILE A 20 -3.12 -16.62 45.14
C ILE A 20 -3.30 -15.45 46.11
N SER A 21 -4.45 -15.48 46.79
CA SER A 21 -4.78 -14.54 47.87
C SER A 21 -4.56 -15.19 49.25
N ARG A 22 -3.88 -14.45 50.12
CA ARG A 22 -3.95 -14.46 51.60
C ARG A 22 -4.07 -15.82 52.31
N LYS A 23 -3.06 -16.14 53.13
CA LYS A 23 -3.27 -16.94 54.35
C LYS A 23 -3.43 -16.03 55.56
N ASN A 24 -4.64 -16.07 56.13
CA ASN A 24 -5.06 -15.30 57.29
C ASN A 24 -4.31 -15.67 58.57
N LEU A 25 -4.22 -14.71 59.50
CA LEU A 25 -4.37 -15.05 60.91
C LEU A 25 -5.19 -13.97 61.66
N PHE A 26 -6.49 -14.19 61.74
CA PHE A 26 -7.37 -13.45 62.65
C PHE A 26 -8.27 -14.42 63.41
N GLY A 27 -8.39 -14.23 64.72
CA GLY A 27 -9.46 -14.78 65.53
C GLY A 27 -9.06 -15.78 66.61
N LEU A 28 -8.81 -15.28 67.83
CA LEU A 28 -9.68 -15.67 68.94
C LEU A 28 -9.79 -14.57 70.01
N LEU A 29 -11.02 -14.14 70.25
CA LEU A 29 -11.40 -13.13 71.25
C LEU A 29 -12.06 -13.85 72.43
N VAL A 30 -11.55 -13.76 73.67
CA VAL A 30 -12.36 -13.81 74.91
C VAL A 30 -11.68 -13.04 76.07
N THR A 31 -12.44 -12.07 76.56
CA THR A 31 -12.34 -11.18 77.75
C THR A 31 -11.60 -11.62 79.03
N ALA A 32 -10.80 -10.70 79.60
CA ALA A 32 -10.67 -10.26 81.02
C ALA A 32 -9.26 -9.69 81.27
N SER A 33 -8.98 -8.69 82.12
CA SER A 33 -9.79 -7.73 82.90
C SER A 33 -8.88 -6.55 83.33
N ALA A 34 -9.46 -5.45 83.79
CA ALA A 34 -8.80 -4.17 84.10
C ALA A 34 -7.48 -4.20 84.92
N SER A 35 -6.69 -3.13 84.73
CA SER A 35 -5.68 -2.56 85.65
C SER A 35 -4.19 -2.84 85.36
N ALA A 36 -3.60 -2.09 84.43
CA ALA A 36 -2.31 -1.40 84.61
C ALA A 36 -2.02 -0.49 83.40
N ILE A 37 -2.09 0.84 83.57
CA ILE A 37 -1.50 1.78 82.62
C ILE A 37 0.01 1.80 82.88
N ALA A 38 0.80 1.31 81.93
CA ALA A 38 2.25 1.43 81.93
C ALA A 38 2.66 2.30 80.74
N LEU A 39 2.61 3.62 80.96
CA LEU A 39 3.06 4.63 80.01
C LEU A 39 4.59 4.63 79.97
N THR A 40 5.21 3.95 78.98
CA THR A 40 6.61 4.19 78.64
C THR A 40 6.66 5.44 77.76
N ALA A 41 6.81 6.59 78.41
CA ALA A 41 6.91 7.86 77.73
C ALA A 41 8.17 7.90 76.86
N ALA A 42 8.01 8.21 75.57
CA ALA A 42 9.04 8.90 74.81
C ALA A 42 9.34 10.25 75.50
N PRO A 43 10.57 10.79 75.42
CA PRO A 43 10.83 12.13 75.94
C PRO A 43 9.89 13.12 75.25
N ALA A 44 9.25 13.99 76.04
CA ALA A 44 8.33 14.97 75.50
C ALA A 44 9.12 16.05 74.75
N ALA A 45 9.15 15.95 73.41
CA ALA A 45 9.48 17.09 72.56
C ALA A 45 8.45 18.19 72.84
N ALA A 46 8.93 19.38 73.20
CA ALA A 46 8.07 20.50 73.55
C ALA A 46 7.55 21.17 72.28
N GLN A 47 6.40 20.73 71.76
CA GLN A 47 5.65 21.50 70.77
C GLN A 47 5.22 22.84 71.38
N VAL A 48 5.79 23.93 70.87
CA VAL A 48 5.35 25.29 71.13
C VAL A 48 4.72 25.81 69.84
N ALA A 49 3.40 25.92 69.83
CA ALA A 49 2.67 26.61 68.77
C ALA A 49 2.52 28.08 69.14
N ILE A 50 2.94 28.98 68.25
CA ILE A 50 2.69 30.43 68.37
C ILE A 50 1.72 30.85 67.26
N THR A 51 0.78 31.70 67.61
CA THR A 51 -0.14 32.40 66.72
C THR A 51 -0.08 33.88 67.07
N ASP A 52 0.62 34.67 66.26
CA ASP A 52 0.67 36.14 66.37
C ASP A 52 0.76 36.78 64.97
N ASP A 53 -0.20 37.66 64.67
CA ASP A 53 -0.50 38.20 63.32
C ASP A 53 -0.15 39.70 63.23
N THR A 54 0.97 40.15 63.79
CA THR A 54 1.38 41.57 63.73
C THR A 54 2.75 41.78 63.05
N PRO A 55 2.84 42.59 61.97
CA PRO A 55 4.11 42.88 61.31
C PRO A 55 5.02 43.77 62.15
N VAL A 56 6.31 43.46 62.17
CA VAL A 56 7.38 44.29 62.76
C VAL A 56 8.49 44.50 61.73
N ALA A 57 9.27 45.58 61.86
CA ALA A 57 10.37 45.88 60.94
C ALA A 57 11.71 45.36 61.48
N ASN A 58 12.51 44.76 60.58
CA ASN A 58 13.82 44.14 60.79
C ASN A 58 14.76 44.90 61.76
N PRO A 59 15.25 44.26 62.83
CA PRO A 59 16.42 44.66 63.60
C PRO A 59 17.68 43.90 63.11
N GLY A 60 18.65 44.61 62.52
CA GLY A 60 19.82 43.99 61.88
C GLY A 60 20.85 43.28 62.79
N PRO A 61 22.12 43.16 62.35
CA PRO A 61 22.79 41.89 62.03
C PRO A 61 23.42 41.15 63.25
N ASP A 62 22.69 41.01 64.36
CA ASP A 62 23.15 40.22 65.52
C ASP A 62 22.59 38.77 65.48
N GLY A 63 23.29 37.87 64.79
CA GLY A 63 22.88 36.47 64.52
C GLY A 63 22.62 35.57 65.74
N VAL A 64 21.80 34.52 65.56
CA VAL A 64 21.20 33.71 66.64
C VAL A 64 21.78 32.29 66.74
N THR A 65 22.95 32.17 67.39
CA THR A 65 23.55 30.85 67.68
C THR A 65 22.78 30.07 68.76
N SER A 66 22.54 28.78 68.52
CA SER A 66 21.86 27.88 69.45
C SER A 66 22.67 26.60 69.72
N ALA A 67 22.26 25.81 70.73
CA ALA A 67 22.96 24.58 71.13
C ALA A 67 22.08 23.35 70.89
N ALA A 68 22.72 22.20 70.63
CA ALA A 68 22.09 20.90 70.34
C ALA A 68 20.77 20.62 71.09
N GLY A 69 19.72 20.31 70.34
CA GLY A 69 18.42 19.89 70.87
C GLY A 69 17.46 21.01 71.30
N VAL A 70 17.70 22.26 70.86
CA VAL A 70 16.81 23.41 71.12
C VAL A 70 15.96 23.72 69.88
N THR A 71 14.63 23.65 70.02
CA THR A 71 13.69 24.21 69.03
C THR A 71 13.76 25.73 69.09
N GLN A 72 14.24 26.37 68.04
CA GLN A 72 14.12 27.83 67.88
C GLN A 72 12.71 28.19 67.40
N THR A 73 12.15 29.31 67.88
CA THR A 73 10.87 29.83 67.40
C THR A 73 11.05 31.29 67.01
N VAL A 74 11.18 31.52 65.71
CA VAL A 74 11.40 32.85 65.14
C VAL A 74 10.08 33.62 65.06
N SER A 75 10.13 34.91 65.37
CA SER A 75 8.95 35.78 65.43
C SER A 75 8.93 36.74 64.24
N ASN A 76 8.11 36.44 63.23
CA ASN A 76 7.62 37.32 62.16
C ASN A 76 8.49 38.57 61.86
N GLY A 77 9.54 38.39 61.04
CA GLY A 77 10.32 39.51 60.45
C GLY A 77 11.84 39.38 60.38
N ASP A 78 12.43 38.30 60.90
CA ASP A 78 13.89 38.10 60.95
C ASP A 78 14.35 36.97 60.00
N ASN A 79 15.53 37.11 59.39
CA ASN A 79 16.21 36.05 58.62
C ASN A 79 16.65 34.92 59.56
N ILE A 80 16.60 33.66 59.10
CA ILE A 80 16.95 32.48 59.91
C ILE A 80 18.29 31.91 59.45
N GLU A 81 19.36 32.49 59.96
CA GLU A 81 20.74 32.13 59.64
C GLU A 81 21.31 31.10 60.64
N PHE A 82 21.90 30.02 60.12
CA PHE A 82 22.58 28.97 60.87
C PHE A 82 24.00 28.77 60.35
N GLU A 83 24.92 29.70 60.61
CA GLU A 83 26.36 29.50 60.42
C GLU A 83 26.97 28.64 61.54
N ASN A 84 27.91 27.76 61.19
CA ASN A 84 28.88 27.12 62.11
C ASN A 84 28.26 26.32 63.29
N ASN A 85 27.05 25.80 63.15
CA ASN A 85 26.37 24.96 64.13
C ASN A 85 26.89 23.51 64.10
N THR A 86 27.90 23.25 64.94
CA THR A 86 28.47 21.91 65.25
C THR A 86 27.53 20.87 65.90
N SER A 87 26.22 20.95 65.66
CA SER A 87 25.18 20.12 66.31
C SER A 87 24.25 19.43 65.31
N ASP A 88 24.62 18.22 64.90
CA ASP A 88 23.80 17.26 64.14
C ASP A 88 22.35 17.13 64.67
N GLY A 89 21.38 17.12 63.75
CA GLY A 89 19.95 16.88 64.01
C GLY A 89 19.16 18.11 64.47
N ALA A 90 19.48 19.30 63.96
CA ALA A 90 18.71 20.51 64.24
C ALA A 90 17.30 20.46 63.61
N THR A 91 16.28 20.98 64.29
CA THR A 91 14.91 21.03 63.75
C THR A 91 14.29 22.42 63.85
N VAL A 92 13.96 22.98 62.69
CA VAL A 92 13.21 24.22 62.50
C VAL A 92 11.73 23.87 62.29
N THR A 93 10.81 24.66 62.83
CA THR A 93 9.37 24.48 62.59
C THR A 93 8.70 25.84 62.47
N LEU A 94 8.10 26.09 61.31
CA LEU A 94 7.64 27.39 60.84
C LEU A 94 6.14 27.35 60.64
N GLY A 95 5.44 28.24 61.34
CA GLY A 95 4.01 28.48 61.19
C GLY A 95 3.73 29.98 61.23
N GLY A 96 2.65 30.40 60.58
CA GLY A 96 2.41 31.82 60.32
C GLY A 96 3.24 32.34 59.14
N THR A 97 3.11 33.63 58.85
CA THR A 97 3.78 34.27 57.71
C THR A 97 5.15 34.85 58.11
N HIS A 98 6.15 34.58 57.27
CA HIS A 98 7.52 35.10 57.34
C HIS A 98 7.91 35.59 55.93
N ILE A 99 8.38 36.82 55.81
CA ILE A 99 8.65 37.47 54.51
C ILE A 99 9.96 38.25 54.61
N ASN A 100 10.98 37.84 53.86
CA ASN A 100 12.08 38.74 53.50
C ASN A 100 11.62 39.61 52.30
N THR A 101 11.77 40.92 52.43
CA THR A 101 11.45 41.91 51.38
C THR A 101 12.65 42.79 51.02
N ASP A 102 13.85 42.46 51.50
CA ASP A 102 15.05 43.16 51.07
C ASP A 102 15.39 42.78 49.63
N THR A 103 15.90 43.75 48.87
CA THR A 103 16.31 43.59 47.46
C THR A 103 17.77 43.98 47.29
N THR A 104 18.52 44.08 48.38
CA THR A 104 19.91 44.55 48.43
C THR A 104 20.84 43.70 49.28
N ASP A 105 20.31 42.83 50.14
CA ASP A 105 21.06 41.71 50.74
C ASP A 105 20.86 40.43 49.91
N GLU A 106 21.88 39.57 49.93
CA GLU A 106 21.87 38.20 49.39
C GLU A 106 21.13 37.23 50.35
N ASP A 107 20.79 37.70 51.56
CA ASP A 107 20.21 36.90 52.65
C ASP A 107 18.93 36.13 52.30
N VAL A 108 19.03 34.82 52.42
CA VAL A 108 17.95 33.86 52.23
C VAL A 108 17.09 33.75 53.51
N VAL A 109 15.78 33.46 53.38
CA VAL A 109 14.86 33.37 54.56
C VAL A 109 15.34 32.31 55.56
N VAL A 110 15.90 31.20 55.07
CA VAL A 110 16.65 30.22 55.85
C VAL A 110 17.99 29.96 55.17
N PHE A 111 19.09 30.45 55.75
CA PHE A 111 20.47 30.18 55.30
C PHE A 111 21.15 29.23 56.28
N VAL A 112 21.92 28.27 55.76
CA VAL A 112 22.47 27.17 56.55
C VAL A 112 23.86 26.80 56.03
N ASP A 113 24.90 27.42 56.59
CA ASP A 113 26.32 27.01 56.47
C ASP A 113 26.69 26.12 57.66
N ASN A 114 26.63 24.79 57.47
CA ASN A 114 26.89 23.83 58.54
C ASN A 114 27.67 22.60 58.07
N GLY A 115 28.90 22.79 57.60
CA GLY A 115 29.78 21.72 57.16
C GLY A 115 29.66 20.43 58.00
N GLU A 116 29.12 19.38 57.37
CA GLU A 116 28.84 18.04 57.91
C GLU A 116 27.66 17.89 58.93
N ASN A 117 26.55 18.65 58.87
CA ASN A 117 25.43 18.50 59.84
C ASN A 117 23.99 18.50 59.28
N ASN A 118 23.23 17.43 59.60
CA ASN A 118 21.82 17.27 59.21
C ASN A 118 20.87 18.30 59.84
N ILE A 119 19.96 18.87 59.02
CA ILE A 119 18.87 19.76 59.47
C ILE A 119 17.49 19.24 59.04
N THR A 120 16.45 19.51 59.81
CA THR A 120 15.05 19.31 59.42
C THR A 120 14.27 20.62 59.44
N ILE A 121 13.66 21.01 58.32
CA ILE A 121 12.85 22.23 58.18
C ILE A 121 11.39 21.83 57.96
N ASN A 122 10.52 22.10 58.94
CA ASN A 122 9.08 21.82 58.82
C ASN A 122 8.29 23.12 58.61
N VAL A 123 7.68 23.31 57.44
CA VAL A 123 6.72 24.39 57.17
C VAL A 123 5.31 23.82 57.33
N LEU A 124 4.55 24.32 58.31
CA LEU A 124 3.21 23.84 58.63
C LEU A 124 2.16 24.39 57.64
N GLU A 125 0.93 23.86 57.67
CA GLU A 125 -0.21 24.30 56.81
C GLU A 125 -0.48 25.82 56.87
N THR A 126 -0.20 26.48 57.99
CA THR A 126 -0.32 27.95 58.15
C THR A 126 0.99 28.70 57.93
N GLY A 127 2.06 28.00 57.57
CA GLY A 127 3.38 28.54 57.26
C GLY A 127 3.40 29.20 55.88
N VAL A 128 3.93 30.41 55.80
CA VAL A 128 4.24 31.09 54.53
C VAL A 128 5.67 31.61 54.64
N LEU A 129 6.57 31.15 53.78
CA LEU A 129 7.92 31.68 53.60
C LEU A 129 7.98 32.42 52.26
N ARG A 130 8.45 33.66 52.26
CA ARG A 130 8.58 34.49 51.06
C ARG A 130 9.92 35.21 51.03
N GLY A 131 10.59 35.19 49.89
CA GLY A 131 11.88 35.86 49.66
C GLY A 131 11.98 36.44 48.26
N VAL A 132 13.01 37.25 48.01
CA VAL A 132 13.23 37.91 46.71
C VAL A 132 14.27 37.16 45.90
N ASN A 133 15.47 36.95 46.44
CA ASN A 133 16.61 36.32 45.75
C ASN A 133 16.83 34.83 46.14
N GLY A 134 15.93 34.25 46.94
CA GLY A 134 16.01 32.88 47.48
C GLY A 134 15.15 32.73 48.73
N VAL A 135 14.80 31.48 49.13
CA VAL A 135 14.00 31.22 50.36
C VAL A 135 14.61 30.18 51.29
N ILE A 136 15.21 29.11 50.76
CA ILE A 136 16.01 28.17 51.55
C ILE A 136 17.32 27.90 50.78
N PHE A 137 18.45 28.06 51.44
CA PHE A 137 19.78 27.79 50.88
C PHE A 137 20.55 26.94 51.89
N TYR A 138 21.14 25.84 51.40
CA TYR A 138 21.69 24.79 52.24
C TYR A 138 23.07 24.36 51.76
N GLU A 139 24.08 24.72 52.54
CA GLU A 139 25.48 24.31 52.43
C GLU A 139 25.75 23.26 53.53
N GLY A 140 25.61 21.98 53.18
CA GLY A 140 25.83 20.85 54.09
C GLY A 140 25.08 19.56 53.71
N ASP A 141 25.02 18.62 54.65
CA ASP A 141 24.67 17.22 54.38
C ASP A 141 23.34 16.81 55.05
N GLY A 142 22.41 16.22 54.29
CA GLY A 142 21.24 15.54 54.84
C GLY A 142 20.11 16.44 55.34
N ALA A 143 19.79 17.50 54.59
CA ALA A 143 18.59 18.30 54.80
C ALA A 143 17.30 17.49 54.62
N VAL A 144 16.33 17.72 55.51
CA VAL A 144 14.97 17.15 55.44
C VAL A 144 13.96 18.30 55.46
N ILE A 145 13.44 18.68 54.30
CA ILE A 145 12.42 19.73 54.16
C ILE A 145 11.04 19.06 54.08
N VAL A 146 10.12 19.46 54.97
CA VAL A 146 8.71 19.03 54.95
C VAL A 146 7.83 20.26 54.84
N ASN A 147 7.13 20.42 53.72
CA ASN A 147 6.27 21.57 53.44
C ASN A 147 4.79 21.17 53.33
N ASP A 148 3.99 21.58 54.31
CA ASP A 148 2.52 21.56 54.26
C ASP A 148 1.93 22.95 53.91
N GLY A 149 2.76 24.00 53.84
CA GLY A 149 2.36 25.41 53.69
C GLY A 149 2.75 26.01 52.33
N LEU A 150 3.24 27.26 52.35
CA LEU A 150 3.66 28.00 51.16
C LEU A 150 5.14 28.43 51.26
N ILE A 151 5.93 28.15 50.23
CA ILE A 151 7.30 28.63 50.02
C ILE A 151 7.30 29.35 48.66
N GLU A 152 7.68 30.63 48.62
CA GLU A 152 7.46 31.49 47.45
C GLU A 152 8.62 32.48 47.20
N GLY A 153 9.36 32.27 46.11
CA GLY A 153 10.29 33.25 45.55
C GLY A 153 9.55 34.30 44.74
N THR A 154 9.91 35.58 44.91
CA THR A 154 9.18 36.73 44.34
C THR A 154 10.05 37.67 43.49
N GLY A 155 11.33 37.38 43.33
CA GLY A 155 12.28 38.12 42.48
C GLY A 155 13.17 37.18 41.68
N ASP A 156 14.28 37.73 41.17
CA ASP A 156 15.30 37.03 40.39
C ASP A 156 16.20 36.22 41.34
N ALA A 157 15.85 34.96 41.59
CA ALA A 157 16.68 34.04 42.35
C ALA A 157 17.63 33.29 41.40
N ASP A 158 18.86 33.79 41.25
CA ASP A 158 19.88 33.23 40.35
C ASP A 158 20.18 31.74 40.63
N GLU A 159 20.03 31.31 41.89
CA GLU A 159 20.27 29.93 42.37
C GLU A 159 18.95 29.18 42.74
N GLY A 160 17.83 29.90 42.79
CA GLY A 160 16.48 29.34 42.99
C GLY A 160 15.87 29.48 44.39
N VAL A 161 14.62 28.99 44.53
CA VAL A 161 13.80 29.22 45.75
C VAL A 161 14.19 28.29 46.90
N ILE A 162 14.46 27.02 46.58
CA ILE A 162 15.15 26.07 47.46
C ILE A 162 16.41 25.63 46.72
N TYR A 163 17.59 25.88 47.28
CA TYR A 163 18.87 25.48 46.71
C TYR A 163 19.60 24.51 47.65
N PHE A 164 20.17 23.47 47.05
CA PHE A 164 21.11 22.56 47.69
C PHE A 164 22.46 22.68 46.99
N ASP A 165 23.50 23.04 47.75
CA ASP A 165 24.88 22.99 47.28
C ASP A 165 25.38 21.54 47.21
N ARG A 166 26.50 21.33 46.53
CA ARG A 166 27.16 20.04 46.34
C ARG A 166 27.85 19.55 47.63
N ASP A 167 27.63 18.28 47.95
CA ASP A 167 28.15 17.59 49.15
C ASP A 167 29.39 16.72 48.84
N ALA A 168 30.30 16.61 49.81
CA ALA A 168 31.53 15.81 49.79
C ALA A 168 31.40 14.40 50.42
N ASP A 169 30.36 14.16 51.22
CA ASP A 169 30.09 12.94 52.01
C ASP A 169 29.09 12.00 51.28
N GLY A 170 28.10 12.57 50.59
CA GLY A 170 27.12 11.86 49.78
C GLY A 170 25.87 11.41 50.54
N THR A 171 25.42 12.20 51.52
CA THR A 171 24.21 11.93 52.32
C THR A 171 22.93 12.41 51.60
N LEU A 172 21.79 11.79 51.93
CA LEU A 172 20.51 12.04 51.25
C LEU A 172 19.84 13.34 51.71
N ASN A 173 19.82 14.33 50.83
CA ASN A 173 18.90 15.48 50.93
C ASN A 173 17.48 15.06 50.53
N SER A 174 16.46 15.56 51.22
CA SER A 174 15.06 15.16 50.99
C SER A 174 14.05 16.30 51.12
N ILE A 175 13.08 16.32 50.19
CA ILE A 175 11.92 17.21 50.19
C ILE A 175 10.64 16.37 50.21
N THR A 176 9.75 16.64 51.17
CA THR A 176 8.36 16.17 51.18
C THR A 176 7.43 17.38 51.07
N ASN A 177 6.79 17.57 49.91
CA ASN A 177 5.90 18.70 49.64
C ASN A 177 4.43 18.25 49.54
N ASN A 178 3.61 18.66 50.51
CA ASN A 178 2.15 18.57 50.48
C ASN A 178 1.48 19.93 50.20
N GLY A 179 2.23 21.03 50.33
CA GLY A 179 1.77 22.41 50.15
C GLY A 179 2.09 22.99 48.77
N THR A 180 2.53 24.25 48.73
CA THR A 180 2.99 24.93 47.50
C THR A 180 4.43 25.40 47.67
N ILE A 181 5.27 25.11 46.69
CA ILE A 181 6.59 25.72 46.47
C ILE A 181 6.50 26.42 45.10
N THR A 182 6.86 27.70 45.02
CA THR A 182 6.72 28.45 43.76
C THR A 182 7.79 29.51 43.59
N SER A 183 8.20 29.76 42.35
CA SER A 183 9.02 30.92 41.98
C SER A 183 8.30 31.83 40.99
N VAL A 184 8.67 33.11 41.01
CA VAL A 184 8.45 34.02 39.89
C VAL A 184 9.58 33.84 38.88
N ASN A 185 10.83 34.12 39.26
CA ASN A 185 12.00 34.02 38.38
C ASN A 185 13.07 33.06 38.96
N GLY A 186 13.83 32.39 38.09
CA GLY A 186 14.80 31.36 38.47
C GLY A 186 14.15 30.03 38.90
N ALA A 187 15.00 29.04 39.16
CA ALA A 187 14.54 27.68 39.45
C ALA A 187 13.68 27.60 40.72
N THR A 188 12.58 26.84 40.71
CA THR A 188 11.79 26.65 41.94
C THR A 188 12.49 25.72 42.93
N ILE A 189 13.27 24.76 42.44
CA ILE A 189 14.24 23.98 43.21
C ILE A 189 15.52 23.91 42.36
N GLY A 190 16.63 24.41 42.89
CA GLY A 190 17.97 24.31 42.30
C GLY A 190 18.83 23.30 43.06
N ILE A 191 19.63 22.53 42.34
CA ILE A 191 20.59 21.57 42.88
C ILE A 191 21.90 21.76 42.13
N ASP A 192 22.99 22.09 42.83
CA ASP A 192 24.30 22.30 42.21
C ASP A 192 24.97 20.97 41.84
N THR A 193 25.62 20.97 40.67
CA THR A 193 26.34 19.83 40.12
C THR A 193 27.72 20.18 39.52
N LEU A 194 28.42 21.23 39.96
CA LEU A 194 29.86 21.43 39.72
C LEU A 194 30.68 21.69 40.99
N LEU A 195 32.00 21.55 40.86
CA LEU A 195 32.95 22.05 41.87
C LEU A 195 33.13 23.55 41.68
N GLY A 196 32.24 24.31 42.32
CA GLY A 196 32.37 25.74 42.51
C GLY A 196 33.67 26.10 43.23
N ASN A 197 34.12 27.33 43.04
CA ASN A 197 35.19 27.89 43.85
C ASN A 197 34.52 28.62 45.02
N ASP A 198 34.11 27.86 46.05
CA ASP A 198 33.45 28.36 47.27
C ASP A 198 34.03 29.75 47.68
N PRO A 199 33.20 30.81 47.71
CA PRO A 199 33.67 32.15 48.02
C PRO A 199 34.02 32.34 49.50
N SER A 200 33.55 31.44 50.39
CA SER A 200 33.78 31.46 51.83
C SER A 200 35.10 30.78 52.23
N SER A 201 35.42 29.59 51.69
CA SER A 201 36.65 28.88 51.98
C SER A 201 37.75 29.13 50.93
N GLY A 202 38.86 29.71 51.39
CA GLY A 202 40.04 29.98 50.57
C GLY A 202 40.86 28.73 50.20
N THR A 203 40.21 27.58 50.03
CA THR A 203 40.81 26.26 49.82
C THR A 203 40.11 25.56 48.66
N ILE A 204 40.87 25.22 47.61
CA ILE A 204 40.40 24.29 46.57
C ILE A 204 40.36 22.90 47.23
N GLY A 205 39.15 22.45 47.57
CA GLY A 205 38.87 21.20 48.29
C GLY A 205 38.85 19.97 47.40
N ASP A 206 39.12 18.82 48.02
CA ASP A 206 39.26 17.49 47.43
C ASP A 206 37.92 16.69 47.45
N GLU A 207 36.87 17.30 46.89
CA GLU A 207 35.45 16.88 47.07
C GLU A 207 34.96 15.92 45.96
N GLU A 208 35.19 14.62 46.16
CA GLU A 208 34.82 13.53 45.23
C GLU A 208 33.39 12.95 45.51
N GLY A 209 32.39 13.79 45.79
CA GLY A 209 31.06 13.39 46.28
C GLY A 209 29.99 13.04 45.21
N ILE A 210 28.90 12.37 45.64
CA ILE A 210 27.68 12.08 44.86
C ILE A 210 26.50 12.82 45.49
N ALA A 211 25.84 13.71 44.74
CA ALA A 211 24.66 14.41 45.23
C ALA A 211 23.44 13.47 45.28
N ARG A 212 22.91 13.18 46.47
CA ARG A 212 21.73 12.32 46.66
C ARG A 212 20.50 13.17 47.00
N VAL A 213 19.44 13.08 46.20
CA VAL A 213 18.21 13.87 46.41
C VAL A 213 16.95 13.00 46.28
N GLN A 214 16.05 13.08 47.26
CA GLN A 214 14.72 12.47 47.23
C GLN A 214 13.63 13.55 47.28
N ILE A 215 12.74 13.60 46.28
CA ILE A 215 11.64 14.57 46.20
C ILE A 215 10.30 13.82 46.16
N THR A 216 9.54 13.88 47.24
CA THR A 216 8.15 13.41 47.28
C THR A 216 7.19 14.59 47.18
N ASN A 217 6.51 14.75 46.05
CA ASN A 217 5.53 15.82 45.81
C ASN A 217 4.10 15.29 45.78
N ALA A 218 3.25 15.75 46.68
CA ALA A 218 1.79 15.61 46.65
C ALA A 218 1.07 16.97 46.51
N GLY A 219 1.81 18.08 46.61
CA GLY A 219 1.35 19.45 46.46
C GLY A 219 1.67 20.04 45.09
N THR A 220 2.08 21.31 45.08
CA THR A 220 2.49 22.05 43.87
C THR A 220 3.94 22.51 43.97
N ILE A 221 4.71 22.31 42.90
CA ILE A 221 6.03 22.91 42.65
C ILE A 221 5.89 23.69 41.33
N SER A 222 6.01 25.03 41.32
CA SER A 222 5.74 25.80 40.09
C SER A 222 6.58 27.06 39.91
N ASN A 223 7.28 27.19 38.78
CA ASN A 223 7.73 28.49 38.27
C ASN A 223 6.55 29.19 37.55
N THR A 224 6.45 30.51 37.63
CA THR A 224 5.28 31.29 37.17
C THR A 224 5.56 32.45 36.21
N ASN A 225 6.82 32.74 35.84
CA ASN A 225 7.13 33.78 34.83
C ASN A 225 7.61 33.18 33.49
N GLY A 226 7.18 33.79 32.39
CA GLY A 226 7.46 33.33 31.02
C GLY A 226 8.30 34.28 30.15
N ASP A 227 8.78 35.40 30.69
CA ASP A 227 9.41 36.50 29.91
C ASP A 227 10.79 36.92 30.45
N ASP A 228 11.63 35.95 30.84
CA ASP A 228 13.07 36.18 31.01
C ASP A 228 13.87 35.76 29.76
N THR A 229 15.07 36.33 29.63
CA THR A 229 16.00 36.05 28.53
C THR A 229 17.25 35.30 28.99
N ASN A 230 17.22 34.67 30.17
CA ASN A 230 18.36 33.99 30.80
C ASN A 230 18.22 32.46 30.76
N GLY A 231 16.99 31.93 30.84
CA GLY A 231 16.68 30.52 30.54
C GLY A 231 16.40 29.61 31.74
N ASP A 232 16.63 30.08 32.97
CA ASP A 232 16.70 29.25 34.18
C ASP A 232 15.35 29.06 34.92
N ASN A 233 14.22 29.33 34.26
CA ASN A 233 12.87 29.33 34.85
C ASN A 233 12.22 27.93 34.93
N ASP A 234 13.00 26.91 35.26
CA ASP A 234 12.50 25.55 35.43
C ASP A 234 11.83 25.36 36.81
N ALA A 235 10.98 24.34 36.95
CA ALA A 235 10.42 24.01 38.27
C ALA A 235 11.41 23.24 39.15
N ILE A 236 12.23 22.37 38.55
CA ILE A 236 13.35 21.68 39.19
C ILE A 236 14.52 21.70 38.21
N ASN A 237 15.64 22.31 38.58
CA ASN A 237 16.86 22.36 37.78
C ASN A 237 18.02 21.68 38.52
N PHE A 238 18.68 20.74 37.85
CA PHE A 238 19.95 20.16 38.25
C PHE A 238 21.03 20.80 37.37
N ASN A 239 21.60 21.91 37.85
CA ASN A 239 22.48 22.78 37.06
C ASN A 239 23.96 22.47 37.34
N GLY A 240 24.79 22.56 36.31
CA GLY A 240 26.23 22.58 36.45
C GLY A 240 26.77 23.93 36.96
N ASP A 241 26.51 25.03 36.26
CA ASP A 241 27.19 26.32 36.48
C ASP A 241 26.18 27.44 36.82
N PRO A 242 26.14 27.95 38.06
CA PRO A 242 25.38 29.16 38.40
C PRO A 242 26.07 30.40 37.82
N GLY A 243 25.92 30.55 36.50
CA GLY A 243 26.11 31.80 35.77
C GLY A 243 27.55 32.23 35.46
N THR A 244 28.05 31.87 34.28
CA THR A 244 28.60 32.92 33.38
C THR A 244 28.45 32.60 31.88
N THR A 245 28.04 33.62 31.11
CA THR A 245 28.18 33.62 29.65
C THR A 245 29.65 33.73 29.22
N GLY A 246 30.38 32.61 29.29
CA GLY A 246 31.76 32.48 28.79
C GLY A 246 32.79 31.89 29.76
N GLY A 247 32.42 30.84 30.49
CA GLY A 247 33.36 29.97 31.22
C GLY A 247 33.98 28.87 30.33
N VAL A 248 35.16 28.38 30.71
CA VAL A 248 35.77 27.19 30.06
C VAL A 248 35.18 25.95 30.72
N ALA A 249 34.69 24.97 29.94
CA ALA A 249 34.21 23.70 30.46
C ALA A 249 35.27 23.03 31.36
N ARG A 250 35.03 23.05 32.68
CA ARG A 250 35.87 22.37 33.67
C ARG A 250 35.33 20.97 33.85
N GLY A 251 35.60 20.13 32.85
CA GLY A 251 34.92 18.85 32.67
C GLY A 251 34.93 17.98 33.94
N CYS A 252 33.79 17.33 34.18
CA CYS A 252 33.48 16.42 35.28
C CYS A 252 34.30 15.11 35.29
N VAL A 253 35.55 15.12 34.83
CA VAL A 253 36.39 13.94 34.64
C VAL A 253 37.84 14.19 35.05
N GLU A 254 38.33 13.44 36.04
CA GLU A 254 39.77 13.25 36.26
C GLU A 254 40.17 11.81 35.88
N GLY A 255 40.67 11.63 34.66
CA GLY A 255 41.10 10.33 34.15
C GLY A 255 39.95 9.51 33.55
N GLU A 256 39.56 8.43 34.22
CA GLU A 256 38.39 7.59 33.87
C GLU A 256 37.23 7.75 34.88
N THR A 257 37.37 8.63 35.88
CA THR A 257 36.38 8.83 36.95
C THR A 257 35.48 10.02 36.64
N ILE A 258 34.16 9.82 36.68
CA ILE A 258 33.16 10.90 36.62
C ILE A 258 32.97 11.49 38.03
N LEU A 259 33.06 12.82 38.15
CA LEU A 259 33.04 13.56 39.42
C LEU A 259 31.77 14.41 39.62
N CYS A 260 30.70 14.15 38.87
CA CYS A 260 29.45 14.93 38.87
C CYS A 260 28.22 14.02 38.78
N GLN A 261 28.09 13.05 39.71
CA GLN A 261 26.96 12.13 39.74
C GLN A 261 25.84 12.63 40.66
N VAL A 262 24.59 12.54 40.18
CA VAL A 262 23.36 12.78 40.94
C VAL A 262 22.58 11.48 41.06
N GLU A 263 22.16 11.11 42.28
CA GLU A 263 21.17 10.06 42.52
C GLU A 263 19.82 10.70 42.89
N LEU A 264 18.81 10.58 42.02
CA LEU A 264 17.48 11.17 42.19
C LEU A 264 16.39 10.11 42.43
N GLU A 265 15.66 10.22 43.54
CA GLU A 265 14.35 9.56 43.70
C GLU A 265 13.24 10.62 43.73
N LEU A 266 12.61 10.89 42.59
CA LEU A 266 11.44 11.76 42.50
C LEU A 266 10.15 10.95 42.43
N VAL A 267 9.20 11.25 43.31
CA VAL A 267 7.85 10.68 43.32
C VAL A 267 6.83 11.81 43.32
N ASN A 268 6.19 12.04 42.18
CA ASN A 268 5.13 13.04 42.03
C ASN A 268 3.74 12.39 42.11
N SER A 269 2.82 13.05 42.81
CA SER A 269 1.38 12.76 42.85
C SER A 269 0.52 14.04 42.88
N GLY A 270 1.18 15.20 42.75
CA GLY A 270 0.58 16.52 42.61
C GLY A 270 1.06 17.19 41.32
N THR A 271 1.29 18.50 41.33
CA THR A 271 1.70 19.27 40.14
C THR A 271 3.16 19.69 40.22
N ILE A 272 3.92 19.48 39.15
CA ILE A 272 5.23 20.10 38.90
C ILE A 272 5.11 20.88 37.57
N SER A 273 5.35 22.19 37.55
CA SER A 273 5.11 23.00 36.34
C SER A 273 6.04 24.19 36.16
N ALA A 274 6.48 24.42 34.91
CA ALA A 274 7.07 25.70 34.52
C ALA A 274 6.04 26.58 33.78
N ALA A 275 6.27 27.90 33.75
CA ALA A 275 5.39 28.85 33.08
C ALA A 275 5.18 28.47 31.60
N ARG A 276 3.95 28.62 31.09
CA ARG A 276 3.46 28.05 29.81
C ARG A 276 3.74 28.89 28.55
N ASP A 277 4.42 30.03 28.68
CA ASP A 277 4.54 31.06 27.62
C ASP A 277 5.97 31.34 27.13
N SER A 278 6.99 30.71 27.71
CA SER A 278 8.39 30.76 27.26
C SER A 278 8.77 29.56 26.36
N SER A 279 9.61 29.73 25.34
CA SER A 279 10.02 28.60 24.47
C SER A 279 11.14 27.71 25.03
N SER A 280 11.68 28.01 26.21
CA SER A 280 12.86 27.33 26.80
C SER A 280 12.56 26.47 28.02
N ASN A 281 11.62 26.87 28.88
CA ASN A 281 11.50 26.32 30.23
C ASN A 281 10.97 24.88 30.24
N ALA A 282 11.49 24.07 31.16
CA ALA A 282 11.08 22.71 31.45
C ALA A 282 10.58 22.56 32.88
N ALA A 283 9.69 21.58 33.13
CA ALA A 283 9.26 21.33 34.51
C ALA A 283 10.35 20.62 35.33
N ILE A 284 11.14 19.74 34.70
CA ILE A 284 12.36 19.15 35.25
C ILE A 284 13.47 19.26 34.20
N ARG A 285 14.62 19.83 34.57
CA ARG A 285 15.81 19.92 33.71
C ARG A 285 17.03 19.31 34.39
N VAL A 286 17.79 18.53 33.62
CA VAL A 286 19.17 18.14 33.94
C VAL A 286 20.08 18.75 32.87
N GLU A 287 21.08 19.53 33.27
CA GLU A 287 22.01 20.20 32.34
C GLU A 287 23.20 19.33 31.93
N SER A 288 23.87 19.71 30.83
CA SER A 288 24.82 18.89 30.06
C SER A 288 25.99 18.25 30.81
N ASP A 289 26.28 18.76 31.99
CA ASP A 289 27.48 18.48 32.77
C ASP A 289 27.19 17.51 33.94
N ALA A 290 25.92 17.19 34.21
CA ALA A 290 25.47 16.31 35.29
C ALA A 290 25.18 14.88 34.83
N VAL A 291 25.61 13.88 35.61
CA VAL A 291 25.28 12.46 35.37
C VAL A 291 24.21 11.99 36.35
N ILE A 292 22.93 12.06 35.94
CA ILE A 292 21.80 11.62 36.75
C ILE A 292 21.58 10.11 36.69
N SER A 293 21.17 9.51 37.81
CA SER A 293 20.74 8.12 37.98
C SER A 293 19.58 8.04 38.98
N GLY A 294 18.63 7.11 38.85
CA GLY A 294 17.51 6.91 39.77
C GLY A 294 16.12 6.76 39.10
N THR A 295 15.08 7.40 39.63
CA THR A 295 13.71 7.29 39.10
C THR A 295 12.91 8.59 39.20
N ILE A 296 12.11 8.91 38.18
CA ILE A 296 11.12 9.99 38.18
C ILE A 296 9.72 9.35 38.05
N THR A 297 9.16 8.92 39.18
CA THR A 297 7.84 8.27 39.22
C THR A 297 6.73 9.32 39.29
N ASN A 298 6.06 9.60 38.18
CA ASN A 298 4.86 10.44 38.17
C ASN A 298 3.61 9.58 38.35
N GLN A 299 3.02 9.49 39.55
CA GLN A 299 1.84 8.67 39.83
C GLN A 299 0.61 9.10 39.02
N ALA A 300 -0.42 8.25 38.93
CA ALA A 300 -1.63 8.46 38.11
C ALA A 300 -2.50 9.68 38.46
N ALA A 301 -2.20 10.42 39.54
CA ALA A 301 -2.83 11.69 39.87
C ALA A 301 -1.89 12.90 39.69
N GLY A 302 -0.63 12.64 39.33
CA GLY A 302 0.42 13.63 39.16
C GLY A 302 0.48 14.19 37.75
N GLU A 303 0.79 15.48 37.68
CA GLU A 303 0.95 16.27 36.46
C GLU A 303 2.36 16.88 36.45
N ILE A 304 3.09 16.70 35.37
CA ILE A 304 4.37 17.35 35.09
C ILE A 304 4.22 18.12 33.78
N THR A 305 4.25 19.46 33.81
CA THR A 305 3.97 20.26 32.59
C THR A 305 4.94 21.43 32.40
N GLY A 306 5.68 21.47 31.30
CA GLY A 306 6.56 22.58 30.94
C GLY A 306 6.14 23.27 29.65
N ALA A 307 6.55 24.53 29.44
CA ALA A 307 6.23 25.20 28.18
C ALA A 307 6.94 24.54 27.00
N SER A 308 8.25 24.38 27.09
CA SER A 308 9.04 23.73 26.05
C SER A 308 8.95 22.21 26.22
N ASN A 309 9.61 21.68 27.24
CA ASN A 309 9.67 20.26 27.56
C ASN A 309 9.06 19.97 28.94
N ALA A 310 8.39 18.84 29.18
CA ALA A 310 8.01 18.51 30.55
C ALA A 310 9.24 18.04 31.35
N ILE A 311 10.05 17.16 30.75
CA ILE A 311 11.30 16.64 31.29
C ILE A 311 12.37 16.80 30.20
N ALA A 312 13.48 17.46 30.52
CA ALA A 312 14.64 17.63 29.64
C ALA A 312 15.90 17.07 30.31
N ILE A 313 16.59 16.15 29.63
CA ILE A 313 17.83 15.52 30.13
C ILE A 313 18.94 15.76 29.10
N SER A 314 19.80 16.73 29.41
CA SER A 314 20.98 17.10 28.62
C SER A 314 22.22 16.40 29.17
N GLY A 315 23.09 15.83 28.33
CA GLY A 315 24.27 15.13 28.84
C GLY A 315 25.32 14.72 27.80
N ALA A 316 26.59 15.04 28.07
CA ALA A 316 27.73 14.50 27.30
C ALA A 316 28.26 13.14 27.83
N HIS A 317 27.91 12.77 29.06
CA HIS A 317 28.43 11.60 29.78
C HIS A 317 27.31 10.74 30.38
N ALA A 318 26.41 10.32 29.51
CA ALA A 318 25.12 9.76 29.88
C ALA A 318 25.14 8.22 30.07
N ASP A 319 25.43 7.76 31.29
CA ASP A 319 25.01 6.44 31.79
C ASP A 319 23.79 6.63 32.71
N HIS A 320 22.66 7.06 32.14
CA HIS A 320 21.49 7.52 32.91
C HIS A 320 20.48 6.40 33.20
N ASP A 321 20.74 5.56 34.20
CA ASP A 321 19.75 4.60 34.75
C ASP A 321 18.53 5.37 35.31
N LEU A 322 17.55 5.71 34.47
CA LEU A 322 16.35 6.45 34.83
C LEU A 322 15.10 5.71 34.36
N ALA A 323 14.07 5.65 35.21
CA ALA A 323 12.75 5.13 34.87
C ALA A 323 11.65 6.18 35.15
N ILE A 324 10.71 6.34 34.20
CA ILE A 324 9.66 7.37 34.22
C ILE A 324 8.28 6.80 33.82
N SER A 325 7.25 6.96 34.68
CA SER A 325 5.84 7.30 34.33
C SER A 325 4.82 7.12 35.48
N ASN A 326 3.54 7.37 35.14
CA ASN A 326 2.27 6.68 35.51
C ASN A 326 1.05 7.66 35.48
N GLY A 327 1.30 8.96 35.31
CA GLY A 327 0.34 10.07 35.18
C GLY A 327 0.57 10.96 33.94
N LEU A 328 0.21 12.26 34.01
CA LEU A 328 0.33 13.20 32.89
C LEU A 328 1.72 13.86 32.82
N ILE A 329 2.34 13.83 31.64
CA ILE A 329 3.58 14.52 31.30
C ILE A 329 3.31 15.32 30.01
N GLU A 330 3.37 16.66 30.06
CA GLU A 330 2.99 17.55 28.94
C GLU A 330 4.06 18.63 28.67
N GLY A 331 4.73 18.57 27.52
CA GLY A 331 5.47 19.69 26.94
C GLY A 331 4.57 20.41 25.93
N THR A 332 4.50 21.74 25.94
CA THR A 332 3.48 22.46 25.14
C THR A 332 3.96 22.97 23.78
N SER A 333 5.26 23.23 23.60
CA SER A 333 5.82 23.81 22.37
C SER A 333 7.00 23.06 21.77
N SER A 334 7.48 22.01 22.44
CA SER A 334 8.50 21.08 21.94
C SER A 334 8.10 19.68 22.43
N SER A 335 8.98 18.92 23.06
CA SER A 335 8.75 17.50 23.34
C SER A 335 8.12 17.23 24.72
N GLY A 336 7.36 16.14 24.88
CA GLY A 336 6.88 15.72 26.20
C GLY A 336 8.06 15.34 27.12
N ILE A 337 8.93 14.47 26.62
CA ILE A 337 10.23 14.14 27.23
C ILE A 337 11.31 14.33 26.17
N TRP A 338 12.38 15.06 26.49
CA TRP A 338 13.56 15.23 25.65
C TRP A 338 14.80 14.64 26.34
N ILE A 339 15.53 13.79 25.63
CA ILE A 339 16.73 13.09 26.14
C ILE A 339 17.86 13.25 25.14
N THR A 340 19.06 13.56 25.65
CA THR A 340 20.31 13.43 24.90
C THR A 340 21.25 12.45 25.62
N GLY A 341 22.05 11.69 24.85
CA GLY A 341 22.97 10.70 25.42
C GLY A 341 22.35 9.29 25.54
N ALA A 342 22.84 8.46 26.47
CA ALA A 342 22.57 7.03 26.58
C ALA A 342 21.94 6.63 27.94
N GLY A 343 21.51 5.35 28.07
CA GLY A 343 21.08 4.73 29.32
C GLY A 343 19.62 4.94 29.78
N VAL A 344 18.92 5.99 29.33
CA VAL A 344 17.56 6.32 29.83
C VAL A 344 16.49 5.29 29.42
N SER A 345 15.61 4.92 30.35
CA SER A 345 14.41 4.12 30.06
C SER A 345 13.10 4.89 30.36
N VAL A 346 12.14 4.82 29.44
CA VAL A 346 10.81 5.43 29.62
C VAL A 346 9.78 4.30 29.64
N GLU A 347 9.17 4.02 30.79
CA GLU A 347 8.14 2.98 30.94
C GLU A 347 6.78 3.62 31.15
N ASN A 348 6.06 4.00 30.10
CA ASN A 348 4.71 4.58 30.19
C ASN A 348 3.66 3.52 30.55
N LEU A 349 3.13 3.55 31.77
CA LEU A 349 2.12 2.62 32.27
C LEU A 349 0.71 2.95 31.74
N ALA A 350 -0.24 2.02 31.89
CA ALA A 350 -1.55 2.06 31.22
C ALA A 350 -2.49 3.22 31.57
N THR A 351 -2.17 4.04 32.58
CA THR A 351 -2.88 5.30 32.89
C THR A 351 -2.05 6.55 32.61
N GLY A 352 -0.80 6.38 32.17
CA GLY A 352 0.09 7.48 31.84
C GLY A 352 -0.21 8.07 30.46
N THR A 353 0.01 9.37 30.35
CA THR A 353 -0.14 10.16 29.12
C THR A 353 1.09 11.03 28.99
N ILE A 354 1.85 10.85 27.91
CA ILE A 354 3.01 11.67 27.56
C ILE A 354 2.66 12.42 26.28
N THR A 355 2.68 13.75 26.32
CA THR A 355 2.37 14.59 25.14
C THR A 355 3.36 15.73 24.94
N GLY A 356 3.75 15.97 23.69
CA GLY A 356 4.47 17.17 23.27
C GLY A 356 3.65 18.05 22.33
N GLY A 357 4.13 19.26 22.10
CA GLY A 357 3.69 20.10 20.98
C GLY A 357 4.18 19.51 19.65
N ASP A 358 5.45 19.11 19.61
CA ASP A 358 6.09 18.52 18.42
C ASP A 358 6.28 16.99 18.62
N GLU A 359 7.08 16.53 19.59
CA GLU A 359 7.27 15.09 19.86
C GLU A 359 6.68 14.63 21.20
N GLY A 360 6.03 13.47 21.27
CA GLY A 360 5.71 12.85 22.57
C GLY A 360 6.99 12.54 23.37
N ILE A 361 7.97 11.90 22.72
CA ILE A 361 9.32 11.66 23.24
C ILE A 361 10.32 11.95 22.12
N LEU A 362 11.33 12.78 22.38
CA LEU A 362 12.46 13.05 21.48
C LEU A 362 13.76 12.54 22.13
N ILE A 363 14.54 11.77 21.38
CA ILE A 363 15.82 11.20 21.81
C ILE A 363 16.88 11.55 20.75
N GLU A 364 17.97 12.20 21.14
CA GLU A 364 19.03 12.64 20.23
C GLU A 364 20.43 12.19 20.71
N GLY A 365 21.36 11.97 19.78
CA GLY A 365 22.74 11.65 20.14
C GLY A 365 23.58 12.90 20.46
N SER A 366 24.41 12.82 21.50
CA SER A 366 25.30 13.91 21.90
C SER A 366 26.60 13.93 21.10
N VAL A 367 26.99 15.10 20.59
CA VAL A 367 28.29 15.31 19.93
C VAL A 367 29.28 15.94 20.90
N ILE A 368 30.35 15.22 21.25
CA ILE A 368 31.40 15.75 22.11
C ILE A 368 32.48 16.46 21.26
N SER A 369 32.68 17.76 21.50
CA SER A 369 33.90 18.47 21.10
C SER A 369 34.95 18.37 22.22
N VAL A 370 35.83 17.36 22.15
CA VAL A 370 36.94 17.24 23.11
C VAL A 370 38.03 18.25 22.77
N ASN A 371 38.28 19.20 23.67
CA ASN A 371 39.28 20.26 23.47
C ASN A 371 40.48 20.06 24.41
N GLN A 372 41.50 19.30 23.96
CA GLN A 372 42.75 19.12 24.73
C GLN A 372 43.81 20.15 24.29
N GLY A 373 43.67 21.38 24.78
CA GLY A 373 44.60 22.48 24.46
C GLY A 373 44.38 23.05 23.06
N ASP A 374 45.45 23.20 22.27
CA ASP A 374 45.39 23.74 20.89
C ASP A 374 44.77 22.74 19.86
N ILE A 375 44.14 21.65 20.31
CA ILE A 375 43.55 20.62 19.45
C ILE A 375 42.07 20.43 19.82
N THR A 376 41.19 20.98 18.99
CA THR A 376 39.79 20.60 18.91
C THR A 376 39.67 19.26 18.19
N LEU A 377 39.09 18.25 18.85
CA LEU A 377 38.52 17.09 18.19
C LEU A 377 37.03 17.38 17.96
N ASP A 378 36.71 17.94 16.79
CA ASP A 378 35.32 18.03 16.33
C ASP A 378 34.82 16.63 15.92
N ASN A 379 33.53 16.37 16.14
CA ASN A 379 32.77 15.19 15.71
C ASN A 379 33.20 13.85 16.35
N VAL A 380 33.33 13.79 17.68
CA VAL A 380 33.19 12.50 18.40
C VAL A 380 31.73 12.35 18.82
N ALA A 381 30.94 11.69 17.98
CA ALA A 381 29.59 11.27 18.35
C ALA A 381 29.69 10.21 19.46
N VAL A 382 28.92 10.39 20.54
CA VAL A 382 28.67 9.34 21.52
C VAL A 382 27.27 8.80 21.25
N ALA A 383 27.20 7.51 20.92
CA ALA A 383 25.95 6.85 20.60
C ALA A 383 25.04 6.77 21.84
N ALA A 384 23.73 6.93 21.61
CA ALA A 384 22.68 6.77 22.61
C ALA A 384 22.40 5.29 22.95
N ASP A 385 23.43 4.52 23.30
CA ASP A 385 23.29 3.08 23.55
C ASP A 385 22.29 2.79 24.69
N GLY A 386 21.38 1.84 24.44
CA GLY A 386 20.51 1.27 25.47
C GLY A 386 19.23 2.02 25.80
N ILE A 387 18.86 3.09 25.09
CA ILE A 387 17.59 3.80 25.35
C ILE A 387 16.38 2.95 24.94
N GLY A 388 15.47 2.75 25.90
CA GLY A 388 14.30 1.90 25.75
C GLY A 388 12.99 2.59 26.15
N VAL A 389 12.01 2.64 25.24
CA VAL A 389 10.65 3.11 25.50
C VAL A 389 9.70 1.92 25.59
N VAL A 390 9.11 1.67 26.75
CA VAL A 390 8.03 0.69 26.94
C VAL A 390 6.71 1.45 27.14
N ASN A 391 5.76 1.32 26.21
CA ASN A 391 4.47 2.00 26.28
C ASN A 391 3.32 1.01 26.53
N SER A 392 2.45 1.36 27.48
CA SER A 392 1.15 0.72 27.72
C SER A 392 0.02 1.74 27.86
N GLY A 393 0.36 3.04 27.91
CA GLY A 393 -0.56 4.17 28.00
C GLY A 393 -0.62 4.96 26.69
N VAL A 394 -0.75 6.28 26.76
CA VAL A 394 -0.79 7.15 25.58
C VAL A 394 0.51 7.93 25.44
N ILE A 395 1.08 7.96 24.23
CA ILE A 395 2.17 8.85 23.82
C ILE A 395 1.73 9.61 22.57
N GLY A 396 1.87 10.94 22.55
CA GLY A 396 1.40 11.78 21.44
C GLY A 396 2.26 13.01 21.16
N GLY A 397 2.41 13.40 19.89
CA GLY A 397 3.01 14.69 19.50
C GLY A 397 2.39 15.25 18.22
N GLY A 398 2.71 16.49 17.87
CA GLY A 398 2.26 17.11 16.62
C GLY A 398 3.00 16.57 15.39
N GLU A 399 4.32 16.46 15.46
CA GLU A 399 5.19 15.92 14.41
C GLU A 399 5.42 14.42 14.58
N ALA A 400 5.78 13.95 15.78
CA ALA A 400 6.01 12.53 16.06
C ALA A 400 5.46 12.07 17.42
N GLY A 401 4.99 10.82 17.51
CA GLY A 401 4.71 10.21 18.81
C GLY A 401 6.01 9.91 19.58
N ILE A 402 6.95 9.22 18.93
CA ILE A 402 8.31 8.98 19.43
C ILE A 402 9.30 9.26 18.29
N ALA A 403 10.37 10.00 18.55
CA ALA A 403 11.43 10.31 17.59
C ALA A 403 12.82 9.96 18.13
N PHE A 404 13.60 9.23 17.33
CA PHE A 404 15.04 9.06 17.50
C PHE A 404 15.75 9.88 16.41
N GLY A 405 16.46 10.93 16.82
CA GLY A 405 17.22 11.82 15.94
C GLY A 405 18.52 11.21 15.42
N GLU A 406 19.33 12.02 14.75
CA GLU A 406 20.65 11.58 14.28
C GLU A 406 21.55 11.16 15.46
N ASN A 407 22.35 10.10 15.27
CA ASN A 407 23.26 9.52 16.27
C ASN A 407 22.58 8.87 17.51
N ALA A 408 21.25 8.75 17.54
CA ALA A 408 20.49 8.05 18.60
C ALA A 408 20.44 6.51 18.38
N ALA A 409 21.59 5.90 18.10
CA ALA A 409 21.68 4.55 17.54
C ALA A 409 21.13 3.44 18.46
N GLY A 410 20.44 2.46 17.87
CA GLY A 410 20.06 1.23 18.56
C GLY A 410 18.86 1.32 19.52
N GLY A 411 18.08 2.41 19.46
CA GLY A 411 16.89 2.60 20.29
C GLY A 411 15.86 1.47 20.18
N ILE A 412 15.20 1.15 21.30
CA ILE A 412 14.17 0.09 21.37
C ILE A 412 12.82 0.69 21.80
N VAL A 413 11.76 0.44 21.03
CA VAL A 413 10.38 0.75 21.42
C VAL A 413 9.57 -0.54 21.58
N THR A 414 8.89 -0.71 22.71
CA THR A 414 7.92 -1.79 22.95
C THR A 414 6.56 -1.19 23.30
N ASN A 415 5.66 -1.11 22.31
CA ASN A 415 4.28 -0.70 22.51
C ASN A 415 3.41 -1.93 22.84
N ASN A 416 3.12 -2.14 24.12
CA ASN A 416 2.33 -3.24 24.64
C ASN A 416 0.84 -3.14 24.20
N ALA A 417 0.12 -4.25 24.31
CA ALA A 417 -1.32 -4.29 24.10
C ALA A 417 -2.07 -3.25 24.97
N GLY A 418 -2.82 -2.37 24.31
CA GLY A 418 -3.52 -1.24 24.93
C GLY A 418 -2.74 0.08 24.91
N GLY A 419 -1.44 0.05 24.64
CA GLY A 419 -0.63 1.24 24.40
C GLY A 419 -0.99 1.91 23.07
N VAL A 420 -0.99 3.24 23.06
CA VAL A 420 -1.26 4.08 21.88
C VAL A 420 -0.07 5.02 21.69
N VAL A 421 0.49 5.04 20.48
CA VAL A 421 1.47 6.04 20.03
C VAL A 421 0.89 6.75 18.80
N THR A 422 0.85 8.08 18.82
CA THR A 422 0.26 8.87 17.73
C THR A 422 1.05 10.15 17.43
N GLY A 423 1.09 10.57 16.17
CA GLY A 423 1.64 11.86 15.78
C GLY A 423 1.41 12.15 14.30
N GLY A 424 2.10 13.13 13.73
CA GLY A 424 2.19 13.27 12.28
C GLY A 424 2.75 11.98 11.67
N THR A 425 3.92 11.57 12.16
CA THR A 425 4.43 10.19 12.12
C THR A 425 4.21 9.52 13.48
N GLY A 426 3.88 8.23 13.53
CA GLY A 426 3.69 7.54 14.82
C GLY A 426 5.00 7.36 15.58
N ILE A 427 5.95 6.65 14.99
CA ILE A 427 7.33 6.47 15.49
C ILE A 427 8.30 6.75 14.33
N THR A 428 9.36 7.52 14.57
CA THR A 428 10.42 7.81 13.59
C THR A 428 11.81 7.54 14.16
N SER A 429 12.76 7.07 13.33
CA SER A 429 14.18 6.93 13.70
C SER A 429 15.12 7.24 12.53
N ALA A 430 16.12 8.10 12.78
CA ALA A 430 17.20 8.40 11.85
C ALA A 430 18.47 7.54 12.06
N SER A 431 18.44 6.57 12.98
CA SER A 431 19.62 5.79 13.39
C SER A 431 19.28 4.32 13.74
N GLY A 432 18.40 3.73 12.93
CA GLY A 432 18.02 2.31 13.04
C GLY A 432 17.27 1.97 14.33
N GLY A 433 17.37 0.71 14.77
CA GLY A 433 16.80 0.25 16.05
C GLY A 433 15.66 -0.76 15.92
N MET A 434 14.95 -1.01 17.03
CA MET A 434 13.91 -2.06 17.11
C MET A 434 12.57 -1.53 17.62
N ILE A 435 11.49 -1.80 16.89
CA ILE A 435 10.12 -1.47 17.29
C ILE A 435 9.31 -2.76 17.40
N ILE A 436 8.74 -3.01 18.57
CA ILE A 436 7.81 -4.11 18.87
C ILE A 436 6.45 -3.48 19.16
N ASN A 437 5.46 -3.72 18.31
CA ASN A 437 4.10 -3.22 18.50
C ASN A 437 3.12 -4.39 18.69
N ASP A 438 2.39 -4.40 19.81
CA ASP A 438 1.19 -5.21 20.05
C ASP A 438 -0.02 -4.32 20.47
N GLY A 439 0.14 -2.99 20.38
CA GLY A 439 -0.88 -1.97 20.61
C GLY A 439 -1.18 -1.17 19.33
N THR A 440 -1.57 0.10 19.49
CA THR A 440 -1.85 1.01 18.38
C THR A 440 -0.68 1.96 18.10
N VAL A 441 -0.27 2.05 16.84
CA VAL A 441 0.62 3.11 16.33
C VAL A 441 -0.07 3.79 15.14
N GLU A 442 -0.23 5.12 15.20
CA GLU A 442 -0.96 5.91 14.20
C GLU A 442 -0.15 7.11 13.69
N GLY A 443 0.14 7.13 12.39
CA GLY A 443 0.67 8.28 11.66
C GLY A 443 -0.45 9.06 10.98
N THR A 444 -0.81 10.21 11.54
CA THR A 444 -1.99 11.00 11.13
C THR A 444 -1.79 11.80 9.84
N SER A 445 -0.54 12.06 9.45
CA SER A 445 -0.19 12.80 8.22
C SER A 445 0.96 12.16 7.41
N GLY A 446 1.80 11.34 8.05
CA GLY A 446 2.89 10.57 7.47
C GLY A 446 2.72 9.06 7.69
N ALA A 447 3.82 8.37 7.95
CA ALA A 447 3.83 6.94 8.18
C ALA A 447 3.49 6.59 9.64
N ALA A 448 3.00 5.38 9.91
CA ALA A 448 2.85 4.93 11.30
C ALA A 448 4.23 4.69 11.93
N ILE A 449 5.12 4.02 11.19
CA ILE A 449 6.51 3.76 11.57
C ILE A 449 7.42 4.15 10.39
N ALA A 450 8.44 4.98 10.65
CA ALA A 450 9.41 5.43 9.65
C ALA A 450 10.86 5.24 10.11
N PHE A 451 11.73 4.83 9.19
CA PHE A 451 13.19 4.86 9.36
C PHE A 451 13.84 5.62 8.20
N SER A 452 14.76 6.53 8.52
CA SER A 452 15.42 7.41 7.54
C SER A 452 16.95 7.40 7.58
N GLY A 453 17.53 6.48 8.36
CA GLY A 453 18.98 6.33 8.53
C GLY A 453 19.58 5.18 7.71
N ASP A 454 20.90 5.16 7.60
CA ASP A 454 21.65 4.06 6.97
C ASP A 454 21.88 2.85 7.89
N ASP A 455 21.33 2.87 9.11
CA ASP A 455 21.49 1.82 10.12
C ASP A 455 20.38 0.74 10.05
N ASP A 456 20.73 -0.49 10.43
CA ASP A 456 19.82 -1.64 10.47
C ASP A 456 18.59 -1.38 11.37
N ALA A 457 17.42 -1.87 10.94
CA ALA A 457 16.17 -1.66 11.65
C ALA A 457 15.30 -2.92 11.70
N THR A 458 14.54 -3.11 12.78
CA THR A 458 13.59 -4.23 12.91
C THR A 458 12.24 -3.76 13.43
N VAL A 459 11.17 -4.05 12.70
CA VAL A 459 9.79 -3.86 13.15
C VAL A 459 9.15 -5.22 13.38
N THR A 460 8.47 -5.40 14.51
CA THR A 460 7.71 -6.61 14.86
C THR A 460 6.29 -6.25 15.22
N LEU A 461 5.33 -6.73 14.43
CA LEU A 461 3.90 -6.56 14.64
C LEU A 461 3.30 -7.82 15.26
N GLY A 462 2.86 -7.70 16.51
CA GLY A 462 2.15 -8.72 17.27
C GLY A 462 0.69 -8.87 16.85
N ALA A 463 0.07 -9.97 17.28
CA ALA A 463 -1.27 -10.36 16.84
C ALA A 463 -2.40 -9.44 17.35
N ASN A 464 -2.14 -8.51 18.27
CA ASN A 464 -3.11 -7.49 18.71
C ASN A 464 -2.80 -6.10 18.12
N SER A 465 -1.74 -5.97 17.33
CA SER A 465 -1.28 -4.67 16.82
C SER A 465 -2.24 -4.02 15.85
N THR A 466 -2.28 -2.69 15.88
CA THR A 466 -2.88 -1.84 14.85
C THR A 466 -1.82 -0.83 14.42
N THR A 467 -1.45 -0.83 13.15
CA THR A 467 -0.42 0.02 12.57
C THR A 467 -1.02 0.74 11.37
N THR A 468 -1.34 2.03 11.53
CA THR A 468 -2.10 2.82 10.55
C THR A 468 -1.32 4.07 10.17
N GLY A 469 -1.01 4.27 8.90
CA GLY A 469 -0.36 5.49 8.41
C GLY A 469 -1.12 6.13 7.26
N ALA A 470 -1.15 7.46 7.23
CA ALA A 470 -1.77 8.23 6.15
C ALA A 470 -1.04 8.08 4.80
N THR A 471 0.28 7.80 4.82
CA THR A 471 1.08 7.48 3.64
C THR A 471 1.42 5.99 3.55
N SER A 472 2.11 5.46 4.57
CA SER A 472 2.52 4.06 4.69
C SER A 472 2.34 3.57 6.13
N ALA A 473 2.00 2.30 6.33
CA ALA A 473 2.02 1.72 7.67
C ALA A 473 3.46 1.62 8.20
N ILE A 474 4.39 1.15 7.36
CA ILE A 474 5.83 1.10 7.65
C ILE A 474 6.58 1.60 6.40
N ALA A 475 7.59 2.44 6.59
CA ALA A 475 8.48 2.89 5.52
C ALA A 475 9.95 2.90 6.00
N PHE A 476 10.84 2.26 5.24
CA PHE A 476 12.28 2.37 5.41
C PHE A 476 12.90 3.19 4.26
N SER A 477 14.06 3.78 4.54
CA SER A 477 14.91 4.46 3.56
C SER A 477 16.33 4.54 4.11
N GLY A 478 17.33 4.63 3.22
CA GLY A 478 18.74 4.48 3.57
C GLY A 478 19.34 3.17 3.03
N THR A 479 20.52 2.80 3.52
CA THR A 479 21.26 1.62 3.04
C THR A 479 21.43 0.51 4.09
N GLY A 480 20.71 0.62 5.22
CA GLY A 480 20.69 -0.40 6.28
C GLY A 480 19.98 -1.68 5.83
N VAL A 481 20.12 -2.73 6.64
CA VAL A 481 19.36 -3.98 6.48
C VAL A 481 18.12 -3.91 7.36
N HIS A 482 16.95 -3.92 6.73
CA HIS A 482 15.68 -3.77 7.45
C HIS A 482 14.92 -5.11 7.52
N THR A 483 14.19 -5.33 8.61
CA THR A 483 13.37 -6.54 8.80
C THR A 483 12.00 -6.20 9.35
N VAL A 484 10.94 -6.69 8.72
CA VAL A 484 9.56 -6.60 9.22
C VAL A 484 9.04 -8.00 9.54
N ASN A 485 8.62 -8.21 10.78
CA ASN A 485 7.96 -9.43 11.22
C ASN A 485 6.47 -9.13 11.42
N ILE A 486 5.57 -9.80 10.70
CA ILE A 486 4.12 -9.65 10.83
C ILE A 486 3.52 -10.97 11.34
N THR A 487 2.77 -10.88 12.44
CA THR A 487 2.01 -12.00 12.99
C THR A 487 0.53 -11.88 12.60
N VAL A 488 -0.10 -12.98 12.15
CA VAL A 488 -1.56 -13.05 11.93
C VAL A 488 -2.32 -12.45 13.10
N GLY A 489 -3.28 -11.57 12.78
CA GLY A 489 -4.02 -10.75 13.73
C GLY A 489 -3.59 -9.28 13.74
N ALA A 490 -2.34 -8.98 13.33
CA ALA A 490 -1.87 -7.61 13.12
C ALA A 490 -2.72 -6.88 12.07
N SER A 491 -3.29 -5.73 12.44
CA SER A 491 -4.04 -4.87 11.52
C SER A 491 -3.10 -3.82 10.92
N VAL A 492 -2.81 -3.95 9.63
CA VAL A 492 -1.92 -3.04 8.88
C VAL A 492 -2.74 -2.21 7.91
N THR A 493 -2.71 -0.88 8.03
CA THR A 493 -3.43 0.05 7.14
C THR A 493 -2.45 1.06 6.54
N GLY A 494 -2.23 0.92 5.23
CA GLY A 494 -1.17 1.62 4.48
C GLY A 494 -0.17 0.62 3.88
N GLY A 495 0.77 1.09 3.06
CA GLY A 495 1.83 0.25 2.50
C GLY A 495 2.88 -0.18 3.54
N VAL A 496 3.52 -1.33 3.31
CA VAL A 496 4.74 -1.76 4.01
C VAL A 496 5.87 -1.70 3.00
N SER A 497 6.72 -0.68 3.09
CA SER A 497 7.79 -0.43 2.12
C SER A 497 9.15 -0.57 2.77
N GLY A 498 9.99 -1.45 2.22
CA GLY A 498 11.42 -1.47 2.46
C GLY A 498 12.11 -0.30 1.78
N SER A 499 13.44 -0.30 1.82
CA SER A 499 14.26 0.76 1.26
C SER A 499 14.61 0.47 -0.19
N ALA A 500 14.19 1.34 -1.12
CA ALA A 500 14.60 1.29 -2.52
C ALA A 500 16.13 1.51 -2.75
N THR A 501 16.91 1.77 -1.70
CA THR A 501 18.39 1.78 -1.71
C THR A 501 19.03 0.73 -0.80
N GLY A 502 18.21 -0.06 -0.08
CA GLY A 502 18.63 -1.29 0.57
C GLY A 502 18.97 -2.38 -0.44
N THR A 503 19.52 -3.50 0.04
CA THR A 503 19.86 -4.67 -0.81
C THR A 503 19.72 -6.00 -0.07
N ALA A 504 18.94 -6.03 1.02
CA ALA A 504 18.79 -7.20 1.90
C ALA A 504 17.55 -7.08 2.81
N ASP A 505 16.54 -6.29 2.42
CA ASP A 505 15.37 -6.06 3.26
C ASP A 505 14.47 -7.30 3.31
N SER A 506 14.07 -7.69 4.52
CA SER A 506 13.37 -8.96 4.76
C SER A 506 11.97 -8.78 5.36
N LEU A 507 10.97 -9.39 4.73
CA LEU A 507 9.61 -9.51 5.26
C LEU A 507 9.34 -10.94 5.74
N VAL A 508 9.02 -11.10 7.02
CA VAL A 508 8.69 -12.38 7.66
C VAL A 508 7.21 -12.40 8.04
N LEU A 509 6.45 -13.29 7.42
CA LEU A 509 5.03 -13.53 7.70
C LEU A 509 4.87 -14.80 8.56
N SER A 510 4.04 -14.73 9.60
CA SER A 510 3.91 -15.80 10.59
C SER A 510 2.54 -15.83 11.28
N GLY A 511 2.18 -16.96 11.91
CA GLY A 511 0.97 -17.07 12.74
C GLY A 511 0.05 -18.22 12.34
N THR A 512 -1.25 -18.08 12.59
CA THR A 512 -2.28 -19.08 12.25
C THR A 512 -3.63 -18.42 11.93
N GLY A 513 -4.20 -18.73 10.77
CA GLY A 513 -5.41 -18.10 10.24
C GLY A 513 -5.11 -16.96 9.28
N ASP A 514 -6.18 -16.26 8.87
CA ASP A 514 -6.14 -15.14 7.92
C ASP A 514 -5.42 -13.89 8.48
N GLY A 515 -4.33 -13.51 7.82
CA GLY A 515 -3.54 -12.30 8.06
C GLY A 515 -3.91 -11.12 7.15
N GLY A 516 -4.88 -11.30 6.24
CA GLY A 516 -5.39 -10.28 5.35
C GLY A 516 -4.50 -9.96 4.14
N THR A 517 -4.92 -8.94 3.39
CA THR A 517 -4.20 -8.43 2.22
C THR A 517 -3.20 -7.34 2.62
N LEU A 518 -1.95 -7.47 2.20
CA LEU A 518 -0.90 -6.48 2.37
C LEU A 518 -0.49 -5.87 1.02
N THR A 519 -0.14 -4.58 1.01
CA THR A 519 0.57 -3.93 -0.09
C THR A 519 2.02 -3.75 0.34
N VAL A 520 2.94 -4.43 -0.36
CA VAL A 520 4.36 -4.52 0.04
C VAL A 520 5.25 -4.03 -1.10
N THR A 521 6.24 -3.19 -0.81
CA THR A 521 7.24 -2.78 -1.81
C THR A 521 8.67 -2.90 -1.31
N ASP A 522 9.59 -3.18 -2.22
CA ASP A 522 11.04 -3.02 -2.02
C ASP A 522 11.60 -3.88 -0.86
N PHE A 523 11.28 -5.18 -0.87
CA PHE A 523 11.83 -6.20 0.03
C PHE A 523 12.52 -7.29 -0.78
N GLU A 524 13.84 -7.43 -0.67
CA GLU A 524 14.59 -8.46 -1.38
C GLU A 524 14.16 -9.88 -1.01
N ASP A 525 13.94 -10.15 0.28
CA ASP A 525 13.59 -11.46 0.82
C ASP A 525 12.18 -11.47 1.44
N VAL A 526 11.34 -12.43 1.06
CA VAL A 526 10.06 -12.71 1.75
C VAL A 526 10.06 -14.13 2.28
N THR A 527 9.75 -14.31 3.57
CA THR A 527 9.65 -15.62 4.23
C THR A 527 8.28 -15.81 4.86
N VAL A 528 7.55 -16.85 4.45
CA VAL A 528 6.22 -17.19 5.01
C VAL A 528 6.32 -18.46 5.85
N SER A 529 6.23 -18.30 7.16
CA SER A 529 6.44 -19.36 8.16
C SER A 529 5.13 -19.96 8.71
N GLY A 530 3.99 -19.31 8.46
CA GLY A 530 2.67 -19.69 8.92
C GLY A 530 1.66 -18.57 8.75
N GLY A 531 0.36 -18.88 8.85
CA GLY A 531 -0.72 -17.95 8.55
C GLY A 531 -1.09 -17.95 7.06
N ASP A 532 -2.24 -17.39 6.73
CA ASP A 532 -2.76 -17.29 5.38
C ASP A 532 -2.73 -15.80 5.00
N PHE A 533 -1.92 -15.41 4.01
CA PHE A 533 -1.68 -14.01 3.65
C PHE A 533 -1.84 -13.79 2.14
N THR A 534 -2.41 -12.64 1.75
CA THR A 534 -2.46 -12.19 0.35
C THR A 534 -1.53 -10.99 0.15
N ILE A 535 -0.66 -11.03 -0.85
CA ILE A 535 0.15 -9.88 -1.30
C ILE A 535 -0.54 -9.26 -2.53
N GLY A 536 -1.07 -8.06 -2.38
CA GLY A 536 -1.90 -7.40 -3.39
C GLY A 536 -1.14 -7.01 -4.66
N SER A 537 -1.87 -6.82 -5.77
CA SER A 537 -1.29 -6.61 -7.11
C SER A 537 -0.53 -5.29 -7.32
N ALA A 538 -0.60 -4.36 -6.38
CA ALA A 538 0.23 -3.16 -6.37
C ALA A 538 1.65 -3.41 -5.82
N SER A 539 1.96 -4.63 -5.35
CA SER A 539 3.22 -4.97 -4.68
C SER A 539 4.34 -5.30 -5.67
N THR A 540 5.52 -4.71 -5.46
CA THR A 540 6.67 -4.77 -6.40
C THR A 540 8.02 -4.73 -5.67
N GLY A 541 9.12 -5.05 -6.36
CA GLY A 541 10.46 -4.87 -5.80
C GLY A 541 10.95 -6.05 -4.97
N PHE A 542 10.53 -7.27 -5.33
CA PHE A 542 11.03 -8.51 -4.71
C PHE A 542 12.24 -9.05 -5.47
N GLY A 543 13.42 -8.94 -4.85
CA GLY A 543 14.73 -9.09 -5.48
C GLY A 543 15.30 -10.51 -5.47
N ASP A 544 15.57 -11.04 -4.27
CA ASP A 544 16.36 -12.26 -4.07
C ASP A 544 15.48 -13.51 -3.96
N GLY A 545 14.28 -13.40 -3.38
CA GLY A 545 13.24 -14.42 -3.56
C GLY A 545 12.15 -14.49 -2.49
N ILE A 546 11.22 -15.40 -2.71
CA ILE A 546 10.10 -15.71 -1.81
C ILE A 546 10.25 -17.16 -1.32
N VAL A 547 10.32 -17.37 -0.01
CA VAL A 547 10.34 -18.70 0.61
C VAL A 547 9.01 -18.94 1.32
N VAL A 548 8.37 -20.07 1.03
CA VAL A 548 7.18 -20.54 1.78
C VAL A 548 7.56 -21.80 2.55
N ASN A 549 7.46 -21.71 3.88
CA ASN A 549 7.93 -22.68 4.86
C ASN A 549 6.77 -23.24 5.71
N GLY A 550 5.58 -22.67 5.55
CA GLY A 550 4.34 -23.00 6.24
C GLY A 550 3.28 -21.93 6.00
N GLY A 551 2.01 -22.25 6.26
CA GLY A 551 0.90 -21.33 5.94
C GLY A 551 0.57 -21.28 4.45
N SER A 552 -0.07 -20.19 4.03
CA SER A 552 -0.48 -19.94 2.64
C SER A 552 -0.06 -18.53 2.23
N LEU A 553 0.47 -18.38 1.02
CA LEU A 553 0.78 -17.10 0.41
C LEU A 553 0.10 -16.99 -0.97
N PHE A 554 -0.89 -16.12 -1.09
CA PHE A 554 -1.49 -15.75 -2.36
C PHE A 554 -0.81 -14.48 -2.89
N PHE A 555 0.10 -14.64 -3.85
CA PHE A 555 0.93 -13.56 -4.39
C PHE A 555 0.34 -13.04 -5.70
N ASN A 556 -0.22 -11.84 -5.68
CA ASN A 556 -0.81 -11.17 -6.83
C ASN A 556 0.08 -10.06 -7.43
N GLY A 557 1.24 -9.78 -6.80
CA GLY A 557 2.19 -8.73 -7.20
C GLY A 557 3.17 -9.14 -8.30
N SER A 558 4.31 -8.43 -8.38
CA SER A 558 5.39 -8.70 -9.34
C SER A 558 6.75 -8.85 -8.66
N SER A 559 7.38 -10.02 -8.84
CA SER A 559 8.70 -10.39 -8.30
C SER A 559 9.74 -10.52 -9.41
N THR A 560 10.95 -10.01 -9.18
CA THR A 560 12.12 -10.33 -10.01
C THR A 560 12.88 -11.57 -9.54
N GLY A 561 12.80 -11.90 -8.24
CA GLY A 561 13.34 -13.12 -7.66
C GLY A 561 12.48 -14.35 -7.94
N GLY A 562 12.98 -15.52 -7.55
CA GLY A 562 12.29 -16.81 -7.63
C GLY A 562 11.42 -17.13 -6.41
N VAL A 563 10.77 -18.29 -6.42
CA VAL A 563 9.95 -18.80 -5.30
C VAL A 563 10.40 -20.20 -4.91
N ASN A 564 10.50 -20.47 -3.60
CA ASN A 564 10.81 -21.79 -3.06
C ASN A 564 9.78 -22.18 -1.98
N ALA A 565 8.74 -22.90 -2.38
CA ALA A 565 7.75 -23.46 -1.48
C ALA A 565 8.25 -24.79 -0.91
N THR A 566 8.93 -24.70 0.24
CA THR A 566 9.45 -25.86 0.99
C THR A 566 8.38 -26.59 1.80
N ALA A 567 7.29 -25.91 2.14
CA ALA A 567 6.05 -26.42 2.72
C ALA A 567 4.94 -25.36 2.56
N GLY A 568 3.71 -25.67 2.98
CA GLY A 568 2.59 -24.72 2.90
C GLY A 568 2.00 -24.63 1.49
N THR A 569 1.32 -23.51 1.21
CA THR A 569 0.70 -23.21 -0.09
C THR A 569 1.30 -21.94 -0.67
N PHE A 570 1.71 -21.99 -1.94
CA PHE A 570 2.02 -20.81 -2.75
C PHE A 570 0.98 -20.68 -3.86
N GLY A 571 0.46 -19.47 -4.07
CA GLY A 571 -0.63 -19.20 -4.99
C GLY A 571 -0.71 -17.76 -5.43
N GLY A 572 -1.89 -17.35 -5.89
CA GLY A 572 -2.17 -16.01 -6.42
C GLY A 572 -2.12 -15.93 -7.94
N SER A 573 -2.33 -14.72 -8.47
CA SER A 573 -2.32 -14.41 -9.91
C SER A 573 -1.17 -13.47 -10.32
N GLY A 574 -0.07 -13.50 -9.57
CA GLY A 574 1.07 -12.60 -9.76
C GLY A 574 2.01 -13.00 -10.90
N THR A 575 3.08 -12.20 -11.07
CA THR A 575 4.17 -12.48 -12.01
C THR A 575 5.49 -12.66 -11.26
N ILE A 576 6.16 -13.79 -11.47
CA ILE A 576 7.43 -14.17 -10.85
C ILE A 576 8.45 -14.31 -11.98
N ALA A 577 9.46 -13.46 -12.07
CA ALA A 577 10.41 -13.51 -13.18
C ALA A 577 11.47 -14.64 -13.03
N GLY A 578 11.78 -15.05 -11.80
CA GLY A 578 12.70 -16.14 -11.50
C GLY A 578 12.07 -17.53 -11.53
N ASP A 579 12.85 -18.53 -11.12
CA ASP A 579 12.42 -19.94 -11.05
C ASP A 579 11.48 -20.18 -9.86
N VAL A 580 10.54 -21.12 -10.00
CA VAL A 580 9.63 -21.57 -8.95
C VAL A 580 9.87 -23.04 -8.63
N THR A 581 10.16 -23.34 -7.37
CA THR A 581 10.30 -24.73 -6.87
C THR A 581 9.20 -25.03 -5.85
N ILE A 582 8.48 -26.12 -6.06
CA ILE A 582 7.48 -26.65 -5.13
C ILE A 582 7.99 -28.00 -4.60
N ALA A 583 8.35 -28.03 -3.32
CA ALA A 583 8.89 -29.21 -2.67
C ALA A 583 7.80 -30.26 -2.38
N GLY A 584 8.22 -31.50 -2.12
CA GLY A 584 7.33 -32.59 -1.74
C GLY A 584 6.50 -32.25 -0.48
N GLY A 585 5.18 -32.23 -0.62
CA GLY A 585 4.24 -31.86 0.43
C GLY A 585 3.88 -30.37 0.50
N ALA A 586 4.49 -29.51 -0.31
CA ALA A 586 4.02 -28.14 -0.56
C ALA A 586 2.93 -28.13 -1.65
N THR A 587 2.14 -27.05 -1.68
CA THR A 587 1.02 -26.87 -2.62
C THR A 587 1.27 -25.67 -3.52
N LEU A 588 1.01 -25.84 -4.82
CA LEU A 588 0.81 -24.77 -5.79
C LEU A 588 -0.68 -24.60 -6.02
N ALA A 589 -1.21 -23.40 -5.82
CA ALA A 589 -2.63 -23.07 -5.95
C ALA A 589 -2.80 -21.73 -6.70
N PRO A 590 -2.82 -21.71 -8.03
CA PRO A 590 -3.03 -20.48 -8.80
C PRO A 590 -4.35 -19.80 -8.39
N GLY A 591 -4.42 -18.48 -8.51
CA GLY A 591 -5.58 -17.72 -8.04
C GLY A 591 -5.58 -17.42 -6.54
N ASP A 592 -6.59 -16.68 -6.07
CA ASP A 592 -6.66 -16.08 -4.73
C ASP A 592 -8.09 -16.29 -4.19
N ASP A 593 -8.33 -17.47 -3.61
CA ASP A 593 -9.65 -18.04 -3.28
C ASP A 593 -10.65 -18.07 -4.47
N GLY A 594 -10.13 -18.26 -5.68
CA GLY A 594 -10.87 -18.48 -6.91
C GLY A 594 -9.99 -18.33 -8.16
N VAL A 595 -10.57 -18.62 -9.33
CA VAL A 595 -9.82 -18.84 -10.58
C VAL A 595 -8.85 -17.71 -10.95
N GLY A 596 -7.61 -18.08 -11.31
CA GLY A 596 -6.57 -17.12 -11.68
C GLY A 596 -5.45 -17.70 -12.54
N THR A 597 -4.67 -16.81 -13.15
CA THR A 597 -3.46 -17.17 -13.90
C THR A 597 -2.22 -16.72 -13.16
N LEU A 598 -1.34 -17.66 -12.82
CA LEU A 598 -0.02 -17.39 -12.24
C LEU A 598 1.03 -17.39 -13.35
N ALA A 599 1.85 -16.33 -13.44
CA ALA A 599 2.89 -16.21 -14.46
C ALA A 599 4.30 -16.40 -13.87
N ILE A 600 5.04 -17.34 -14.44
CA ILE A 600 6.41 -17.71 -14.07
C ILE A 600 7.31 -17.45 -15.28
N GLY A 601 8.34 -16.63 -15.14
CA GLY A 601 9.28 -16.29 -16.20
C GLY A 601 10.46 -17.26 -16.30
N GLY A 602 10.86 -17.85 -15.18
CA GLY A 602 11.90 -18.89 -15.09
C GLY A 602 11.34 -20.31 -15.22
N ASP A 603 12.08 -21.26 -14.67
CA ASP A 603 11.72 -22.68 -14.65
C ASP A 603 10.63 -22.98 -13.59
N LEU A 604 9.80 -24.01 -13.82
CA LEU A 604 8.91 -24.57 -12.79
C LEU A 604 9.35 -25.99 -12.43
N ILE A 605 9.68 -26.21 -11.15
CA ILE A 605 10.20 -27.48 -10.63
C ILE A 605 9.23 -28.05 -9.59
N LEU A 606 8.58 -29.16 -9.95
CA LEU A 606 7.69 -29.94 -9.09
C LEU A 606 8.41 -31.18 -8.54
N SER A 607 7.93 -31.70 -7.41
CA SER A 607 8.49 -32.87 -6.71
C SER A 607 7.50 -34.04 -6.67
N ASP A 608 7.97 -35.25 -6.39
CA ASP A 608 7.18 -36.51 -6.35
C ASP A 608 5.93 -36.49 -5.46
N THR A 609 5.81 -35.52 -4.56
CA THR A 609 4.66 -35.33 -3.67
C THR A 609 4.22 -33.85 -3.55
N SER A 610 4.61 -32.97 -4.47
CA SER A 610 4.01 -31.62 -4.54
C SER A 610 2.54 -31.72 -4.96
N ILE A 611 1.70 -30.84 -4.42
CA ILE A 611 0.26 -30.80 -4.68
C ILE A 611 -0.02 -29.64 -5.63
N LEU A 612 -0.75 -29.87 -6.71
CA LEU A 612 -1.30 -28.85 -7.57
C LEU A 612 -2.80 -28.78 -7.24
N ALA A 613 -3.24 -27.71 -6.59
CA ALA A 613 -4.64 -27.44 -6.31
C ALA A 613 -5.17 -26.46 -7.36
N TYR A 614 -6.10 -26.91 -8.20
CA TYR A 614 -6.65 -26.12 -9.31
C TYR A 614 -8.17 -26.05 -9.20
N ASP A 615 -8.70 -24.84 -9.27
CA ASP A 615 -10.11 -24.57 -9.46
C ASP A 615 -10.40 -24.56 -10.97
N LEU A 616 -11.11 -25.58 -11.46
CA LEU A 616 -11.43 -25.75 -12.89
C LEU A 616 -12.93 -25.58 -13.12
N GLY A 617 -13.29 -24.65 -14.01
CA GLY A 617 -14.67 -24.37 -14.40
C GLY A 617 -15.05 -25.11 -15.68
N ASN A 618 -15.42 -24.37 -16.72
CA ASN A 618 -15.76 -24.96 -18.01
C ASN A 618 -14.45 -25.18 -18.82
N PRO A 619 -14.14 -26.38 -19.37
CA PRO A 619 -12.85 -26.74 -20.04
C PRO A 619 -12.49 -25.93 -21.30
N LEU A 620 -13.31 -24.94 -21.58
CA LEU A 620 -13.57 -24.28 -22.83
C LEU A 620 -13.62 -22.76 -22.66
N ASN A 621 -13.82 -22.31 -21.43
CA ASN A 621 -13.54 -20.94 -21.04
C ASN A 621 -12.29 -21.01 -20.15
N PRO A 622 -11.08 -20.89 -20.72
CA PRO A 622 -9.85 -20.91 -19.93
C PRO A 622 -9.84 -19.87 -18.81
N ALA A 623 -10.49 -18.72 -19.00
CA ALA A 623 -10.66 -17.69 -17.97
C ALA A 623 -11.66 -18.07 -16.84
N SER A 624 -12.26 -19.26 -16.89
CA SER A 624 -13.00 -19.87 -15.76
C SER A 624 -12.26 -21.02 -15.12
N SER A 625 -10.95 -21.15 -15.35
CA SER A 625 -10.10 -22.18 -14.77
C SER A 625 -8.76 -21.59 -14.37
N ASP A 626 -8.10 -22.22 -13.41
CA ASP A 626 -6.72 -21.92 -13.08
C ASP A 626 -5.75 -22.27 -14.21
N LEU A 627 -4.72 -21.43 -14.36
CA LEU A 627 -3.64 -21.61 -15.32
C LEU A 627 -2.30 -21.21 -14.71
N VAL A 628 -1.26 -21.97 -15.01
CA VAL A 628 0.13 -21.55 -14.81
C VAL A 628 0.79 -21.32 -16.16
N THR A 629 1.57 -20.26 -16.31
CA THR A 629 2.41 -20.04 -17.48
C THR A 629 3.88 -20.03 -17.07
N VAL A 630 4.75 -20.68 -17.84
CA VAL A 630 6.16 -20.93 -17.52
C VAL A 630 7.04 -20.53 -18.70
N GLY A 631 7.91 -19.53 -18.51
CA GLY A 631 8.85 -19.06 -19.53
C GLY A 631 10.06 -19.98 -19.73
N GLY A 632 10.44 -20.73 -18.70
CA GLY A 632 11.56 -21.67 -18.69
C GLY A 632 11.17 -23.14 -18.94
N ASP A 633 12.05 -24.03 -18.49
CA ASP A 633 11.85 -25.49 -18.50
C ASP A 633 10.81 -25.91 -17.42
N LEU A 634 10.08 -27.00 -17.68
CA LEU A 634 9.10 -27.57 -16.76
C LEU A 634 9.54 -28.95 -16.29
N THR A 635 9.75 -29.14 -14.99
CA THR A 635 9.83 -30.47 -14.36
C THR A 635 8.48 -30.81 -13.75
N LEU A 636 7.75 -31.72 -14.40
CA LEU A 636 6.39 -32.10 -14.05
C LEU A 636 6.37 -33.35 -13.17
N ASP A 637 5.78 -33.26 -11.99
CA ASP A 637 5.68 -34.35 -11.01
C ASP A 637 4.55 -34.08 -9.99
N GLY A 638 4.24 -35.05 -9.14
CA GLY A 638 3.35 -34.88 -7.98
C GLY A 638 1.87 -35.25 -8.20
N VAL A 639 0.97 -34.55 -7.52
CA VAL A 639 -0.48 -34.84 -7.50
C VAL A 639 -1.36 -33.64 -7.83
N LEU A 640 -2.33 -33.81 -8.73
CA LEU A 640 -3.36 -32.84 -9.09
C LEU A 640 -4.62 -33.05 -8.25
N ARG A 641 -5.18 -31.96 -7.73
CA ARG A 641 -6.46 -31.89 -7.05
C ARG A 641 -7.31 -30.81 -7.70
N VAL A 642 -8.53 -31.17 -8.07
CA VAL A 642 -9.45 -30.29 -8.79
C VAL A 642 -10.67 -29.96 -7.95
N SER A 643 -11.00 -28.67 -7.85
CA SER A 643 -12.32 -28.16 -7.43
C SER A 643 -13.13 -27.74 -8.66
N ASP A 644 -14.47 -27.80 -8.58
CA ASP A 644 -15.36 -27.25 -9.62
C ASP A 644 -15.57 -25.74 -9.38
N ALA A 645 -14.96 -24.91 -10.22
CA ALA A 645 -15.16 -23.46 -10.21
C ALA A 645 -16.50 -23.03 -10.85
N GLY A 646 -17.23 -23.99 -11.43
CA GLY A 646 -18.51 -23.80 -12.10
C GLY A 646 -18.46 -24.26 -13.55
N GLY A 647 -19.09 -25.39 -13.83
CA GLY A 647 -19.24 -25.92 -15.19
C GLY A 647 -18.28 -27.05 -15.54
N PHE A 648 -17.62 -27.64 -14.54
CA PHE A 648 -16.75 -28.80 -14.73
C PHE A 648 -17.52 -29.99 -15.33
N GLY A 649 -16.91 -30.60 -16.36
CA GLY A 649 -17.45 -31.66 -17.19
C GLY A 649 -16.39 -32.34 -18.06
N ALA A 650 -16.84 -33.17 -19.01
CA ALA A 650 -15.95 -33.79 -19.98
C ALA A 650 -15.34 -32.76 -20.96
N GLY A 651 -14.08 -32.99 -21.37
CA GLY A 651 -13.30 -32.11 -22.24
C GLY A 651 -11.82 -32.05 -21.85
N VAL A 652 -11.04 -31.30 -22.62
CA VAL A 652 -9.62 -31.03 -22.33
C VAL A 652 -9.49 -29.70 -21.57
N TYR A 653 -8.94 -29.72 -20.35
CA TYR A 653 -8.62 -28.54 -19.54
C TYR A 653 -7.15 -28.20 -19.68
N ARG A 654 -6.86 -26.91 -19.71
CA ARG A 654 -5.51 -26.39 -19.85
C ARG A 654 -4.92 -26.06 -18.48
N LEU A 655 -3.80 -26.68 -18.09
CA LEU A 655 -3.22 -26.52 -16.74
C LEU A 655 -1.92 -25.69 -16.70
N ILE A 656 -0.98 -25.98 -17.60
CA ILE A 656 0.36 -25.35 -17.61
C ILE A 656 0.82 -25.06 -19.04
N ASP A 657 1.08 -23.79 -19.36
CA ASP A 657 1.87 -23.37 -20.53
C ASP A 657 3.34 -23.44 -20.18
N TYR A 658 4.18 -23.99 -21.06
CA TYR A 658 5.62 -23.87 -20.94
C TYR A 658 6.29 -23.56 -22.29
N THR A 659 7.37 -22.78 -22.29
CA THR A 659 8.14 -22.48 -23.52
C THR A 659 9.53 -23.11 -23.58
N GLY A 660 10.00 -23.71 -22.47
CA GLY A 660 11.22 -24.52 -22.43
C GLY A 660 10.99 -26.01 -22.70
N SER A 661 11.83 -26.84 -22.09
CA SER A 661 11.83 -28.30 -22.20
C SER A 661 10.97 -28.93 -21.11
N LEU A 662 10.21 -29.99 -21.44
CA LEU A 662 9.49 -30.80 -20.46
C LEU A 662 10.35 -31.97 -19.95
N THR A 663 10.50 -32.06 -18.62
CA THR A 663 10.92 -33.27 -17.90
C THR A 663 9.70 -33.86 -17.20
N ASP A 664 9.05 -34.84 -17.84
CA ASP A 664 7.87 -35.52 -17.31
C ASP A 664 8.27 -36.70 -16.40
N ASN A 665 8.06 -36.54 -15.09
CA ASN A 665 8.17 -37.62 -14.10
C ASN A 665 6.81 -38.28 -13.80
N GLY A 666 5.71 -37.72 -14.31
CA GLY A 666 4.34 -38.22 -14.17
C GLY A 666 3.51 -37.54 -13.08
N LEU A 667 2.84 -36.43 -13.41
CA LEU A 667 1.74 -35.88 -12.60
C LEU A 667 0.57 -36.87 -12.54
N THR A 668 -0.01 -37.08 -11.36
CA THR A 668 -1.14 -38.00 -11.14
C THR A 668 -2.39 -37.30 -10.60
N VAL A 669 -3.59 -37.78 -10.91
CA VAL A 669 -4.85 -37.21 -10.40
C VAL A 669 -5.21 -37.84 -9.05
N ASP A 670 -5.33 -37.04 -7.99
CA ASP A 670 -5.64 -37.47 -6.61
C ASP A 670 -7.07 -37.09 -6.19
N VAL A 671 -7.58 -35.94 -6.64
CA VAL A 671 -8.96 -35.48 -6.33
C VAL A 671 -9.61 -34.86 -7.56
N LEU A 672 -10.87 -35.22 -7.79
CA LEU A 672 -11.77 -34.61 -8.76
C LEU A 672 -13.10 -34.20 -8.08
N PRO A 673 -13.90 -33.30 -8.69
CA PRO A 673 -15.20 -32.89 -8.15
C PRO A 673 -16.22 -34.03 -7.99
N ASP A 674 -17.16 -33.84 -7.06
CA ASP A 674 -18.23 -34.80 -6.76
C ASP A 674 -19.03 -35.19 -8.02
N GLY A 675 -18.95 -36.47 -8.39
CA GLY A 675 -19.64 -37.03 -9.56
C GLY A 675 -18.72 -37.59 -10.64
N PHE A 676 -17.42 -37.29 -10.58
CA PHE A 676 -16.40 -37.85 -11.45
C PHE A 676 -15.58 -38.92 -10.72
N ASP A 677 -15.20 -40.00 -11.41
CA ASP A 677 -14.25 -41.00 -10.89
C ASP A 677 -12.82 -40.61 -11.29
N LEU A 678 -11.83 -40.93 -10.46
CA LEU A 678 -10.42 -40.69 -10.74
C LEU A 678 -9.95 -41.39 -12.01
N GLY A 679 -10.60 -42.51 -12.39
CA GLY A 679 -10.36 -43.19 -13.67
C GLY A 679 -10.81 -42.42 -14.92
N GLY A 680 -11.59 -41.35 -14.78
CA GLY A 680 -12.03 -40.48 -15.87
C GLY A 680 -11.10 -39.29 -16.16
N GLY A 681 -10.12 -39.02 -15.29
CA GLY A 681 -9.13 -37.95 -15.47
C GLY A 681 -7.77 -38.50 -15.91
N THR A 682 -7.25 -38.00 -17.04
CA THR A 682 -5.92 -38.37 -17.58
C THR A 682 -5.07 -37.13 -17.82
N ILE A 683 -3.83 -37.10 -17.35
CA ILE A 683 -2.88 -36.03 -17.70
C ILE A 683 -2.34 -36.26 -19.11
N GLN A 684 -2.35 -35.22 -19.93
CA GLN A 684 -1.81 -35.21 -21.28
C GLN A 684 -0.60 -34.27 -21.36
N THR A 685 0.52 -34.85 -21.78
CA THR A 685 1.81 -34.18 -22.04
C THR A 685 2.29 -34.37 -23.50
N ALA A 686 1.49 -35.02 -24.35
CA ALA A 686 1.81 -35.29 -25.76
C ALA A 686 1.66 -34.08 -26.70
N VAL A 687 1.31 -32.90 -26.16
CA VAL A 687 1.21 -31.64 -26.91
C VAL A 687 2.32 -30.72 -26.44
N ASP A 688 3.27 -30.42 -27.33
CA ASP A 688 4.44 -29.62 -26.96
C ASP A 688 4.06 -28.22 -26.47
N GLY A 689 4.76 -27.75 -25.44
CA GLY A 689 4.45 -26.53 -24.70
C GLY A 689 3.23 -26.59 -23.77
N GLN A 690 2.58 -27.74 -23.59
CA GLN A 690 1.31 -27.85 -22.84
C GLN A 690 1.24 -29.00 -21.85
N VAL A 691 0.63 -28.76 -20.69
CA VAL A 691 0.10 -29.81 -19.80
C VAL A 691 -1.41 -29.63 -19.66
N ASN A 692 -2.15 -30.71 -19.95
CA ASN A 692 -3.61 -30.73 -19.96
C ASN A 692 -4.16 -31.80 -19.00
N LEU A 693 -5.35 -31.57 -18.45
CA LEU A 693 -6.20 -32.61 -17.88
C LEU A 693 -7.29 -32.97 -18.90
N VAL A 694 -7.31 -34.22 -19.37
CA VAL A 694 -8.37 -34.76 -20.20
C VAL A 694 -9.39 -35.45 -19.30
N MET A 695 -10.63 -34.94 -19.31
CA MET A 695 -11.76 -35.48 -18.55
C MET A 695 -12.74 -36.21 -19.47
N ALA A 696 -13.03 -37.47 -19.15
CA ALA A 696 -14.03 -38.30 -19.82
C ALA A 696 -14.95 -38.99 -18.80
N GLY A 697 -16.07 -39.57 -19.26
CA GLY A 697 -16.92 -40.44 -18.43
C GLY A 697 -16.23 -41.78 -18.15
N ASP A 698 -15.81 -42.43 -19.24
CA ASP A 698 -14.78 -43.47 -19.30
C ASP A 698 -13.70 -43.03 -20.31
N VAL A 699 -12.43 -43.45 -20.14
CA VAL A 699 -11.32 -43.13 -21.08
C VAL A 699 -11.47 -43.70 -22.50
N ALA A 700 -12.57 -44.43 -22.78
CA ALA A 700 -12.95 -44.84 -24.14
C ALA A 700 -13.83 -43.79 -24.87
N ASP A 701 -14.32 -42.78 -24.16
CA ASP A 701 -15.30 -41.82 -24.67
C ASP A 701 -14.68 -40.64 -25.43
N ILE A 702 -13.35 -40.48 -25.42
CA ILE A 702 -12.63 -39.41 -26.14
C ILE A 702 -11.55 -40.04 -27.02
N GLN A 703 -11.50 -39.64 -28.30
CA GLN A 703 -10.41 -39.99 -29.20
C GLN A 703 -9.87 -38.74 -29.92
N PHE A 704 -8.56 -38.70 -30.10
CA PHE A 704 -7.85 -37.58 -30.73
C PHE A 704 -7.53 -37.92 -32.19
N PHE A 705 -7.76 -36.96 -33.09
CA PHE A 705 -7.52 -37.17 -34.52
C PHE A 705 -6.02 -37.07 -34.84
N ASP A 706 -5.49 -38.11 -35.47
CA ASP A 706 -4.05 -38.30 -35.72
C ASP A 706 -3.68 -38.16 -37.20
N GLY A 707 -4.50 -37.42 -37.94
CA GLY A 707 -4.25 -37.08 -39.34
C GLY A 707 -4.12 -38.31 -40.25
N SER A 708 -2.93 -38.45 -40.82
CA SER A 708 -2.58 -39.52 -41.75
C SER A 708 -1.73 -40.63 -41.12
N ASP A 709 -1.25 -40.47 -39.87
CA ASP A 709 -0.55 -41.56 -39.20
C ASP A 709 -1.54 -42.63 -38.73
N MET A 710 -1.08 -43.88 -38.76
CA MET A 710 -1.83 -45.07 -38.39
C MET A 710 -1.08 -45.90 -37.34
N ALA A 711 0.07 -45.41 -36.86
CA ALA A 711 0.98 -46.09 -35.96
C ALA A 711 1.45 -45.13 -34.86
N ALA A 712 1.24 -45.52 -33.60
CA ALA A 712 1.60 -44.71 -32.46
C ALA A 712 3.10 -44.36 -32.41
N ASP A 713 3.37 -43.07 -32.23
CA ASP A 713 4.70 -42.50 -32.06
C ASP A 713 4.88 -41.72 -30.74
N GLY A 714 3.78 -41.45 -30.01
CA GLY A 714 3.75 -40.66 -28.78
C GLY A 714 3.35 -39.19 -28.96
N ALA A 715 2.88 -38.80 -30.15
CA ALA A 715 2.36 -37.47 -30.46
C ALA A 715 0.87 -37.51 -30.82
N ILE A 716 0.28 -36.32 -31.03
CA ILE A 716 -1.06 -36.17 -31.60
C ILE A 716 -0.90 -35.19 -32.77
N ASP A 717 -0.69 -35.75 -33.96
CA ASP A 717 -0.17 -35.01 -35.12
C ASP A 717 -1.18 -34.03 -35.73
N GLY A 718 -2.44 -34.46 -35.80
CA GLY A 718 -3.48 -33.79 -36.59
C GLY A 718 -3.20 -33.77 -38.09
N GLY A 719 -3.84 -32.84 -38.81
CA GLY A 719 -3.57 -32.53 -40.21
C GLY A 719 -4.60 -33.10 -41.20
N ASP A 720 -4.15 -33.44 -42.41
CA ASP A 720 -5.01 -34.10 -43.41
C ASP A 720 -5.15 -35.60 -43.12
N GLY A 721 -6.37 -36.14 -43.21
CA GLY A 721 -6.58 -37.57 -42.99
C GLY A 721 -7.97 -38.09 -43.32
N ALA A 722 -8.16 -39.40 -43.20
CA ALA A 722 -9.42 -40.07 -43.52
C ALA A 722 -10.15 -40.53 -42.25
N TRP A 723 -11.36 -40.05 -41.99
CA TRP A 723 -12.19 -40.53 -40.90
C TRP A 723 -13.12 -41.63 -41.42
N ASN A 724 -12.87 -42.87 -41.00
CA ASN A 724 -13.64 -44.04 -41.40
C ASN A 724 -13.53 -45.13 -40.32
N LEU A 725 -14.31 -46.21 -40.44
CA LEU A 725 -14.41 -47.24 -39.41
C LEU A 725 -13.28 -48.30 -39.47
N SER A 726 -12.28 -48.11 -40.34
CA SER A 726 -11.22 -49.09 -40.60
C SER A 726 -9.78 -48.56 -40.51
N SER A 727 -9.56 -47.25 -40.73
CA SER A 727 -8.27 -46.60 -40.47
C SER A 727 -7.99 -46.53 -38.98
N THR A 728 -6.73 -46.69 -38.59
CA THR A 728 -6.27 -46.58 -37.20
C THR A 728 -5.58 -45.23 -36.92
N ASN A 729 -6.16 -44.13 -37.39
CA ASN A 729 -5.65 -42.76 -37.27
C ASN A 729 -6.38 -41.95 -36.19
N TRP A 730 -6.80 -42.65 -35.13
CA TRP A 730 -7.34 -42.05 -33.90
C TRP A 730 -6.51 -42.55 -32.74
N THR A 731 -6.06 -41.64 -31.88
CA THR A 731 -5.15 -41.95 -30.79
C THR A 731 -5.74 -41.58 -29.42
N ASN A 732 -5.11 -42.04 -28.35
CA ASN A 732 -5.46 -41.67 -26.99
C ASN A 732 -4.84 -40.31 -26.59
N ALA A 733 -5.12 -39.84 -25.37
CA ALA A 733 -4.60 -38.57 -24.88
C ALA A 733 -3.05 -38.48 -24.83
N ALA A 734 -2.34 -39.62 -24.90
CA ALA A 734 -0.89 -39.72 -24.81
C ALA A 734 -0.18 -39.95 -26.16
N GLY A 735 -0.91 -40.10 -27.28
CA GLY A 735 -0.33 -40.41 -28.58
C GLY A 735 0.28 -41.82 -28.72
N ASP A 736 0.23 -42.63 -27.67
CA ASP A 736 0.97 -43.91 -27.58
C ASP A 736 0.17 -45.12 -28.10
N THR A 737 -1.09 -44.92 -28.48
CA THR A 737 -2.02 -45.99 -28.87
C THR A 737 -2.95 -45.57 -30.01
N ASN A 738 -2.65 -46.06 -31.22
CA ASN A 738 -3.49 -45.84 -32.40
C ASN A 738 -4.56 -46.94 -32.57
N ALA A 739 -5.80 -46.50 -32.79
CA ALA A 739 -7.00 -47.32 -32.90
C ALA A 739 -7.94 -46.81 -34.00
N ALA A 740 -8.94 -47.62 -34.36
CA ALA A 740 -10.01 -47.17 -35.24
C ALA A 740 -11.03 -46.31 -34.49
N TRP A 741 -11.82 -45.53 -35.23
CA TRP A 741 -12.91 -44.75 -34.65
C TRP A 741 -13.94 -45.64 -33.97
N ALA A 742 -14.34 -45.26 -32.74
CA ALA A 742 -15.15 -46.08 -31.85
C ALA A 742 -16.58 -45.53 -31.59
N GLY A 743 -16.97 -44.42 -32.22
CA GLY A 743 -18.24 -43.73 -31.91
C GLY A 743 -18.12 -42.76 -30.72
N ALA A 744 -16.94 -42.21 -30.49
CA ALA A 744 -16.57 -41.43 -29.32
C ALA A 744 -16.86 -39.92 -29.48
N PHE A 745 -16.36 -39.13 -28.54
CA PHE A 745 -16.21 -37.68 -28.66
C PHE A 745 -14.90 -37.36 -29.40
N ALA A 746 -14.97 -36.58 -30.47
CA ALA A 746 -13.82 -36.32 -31.36
C ALA A 746 -13.05 -35.06 -30.93
N VAL A 747 -11.73 -35.16 -30.77
CA VAL A 747 -10.87 -34.00 -30.52
C VAL A 747 -9.93 -33.76 -31.70
N PHE A 748 -9.96 -32.54 -32.22
CA PHE A 748 -9.12 -32.03 -33.30
C PHE A 748 -8.12 -31.02 -32.74
N GLN A 749 -6.85 -31.43 -32.70
CA GLN A 749 -5.73 -30.64 -32.17
C GLN A 749 -4.48 -30.89 -33.02
N GLY A 750 -3.31 -30.39 -32.61
CA GLY A 750 -2.09 -30.53 -33.39
C GLY A 750 -2.14 -29.68 -34.66
N THR A 751 -1.64 -30.20 -35.78
CA THR A 751 -1.68 -29.51 -37.08
C THR A 751 -3.11 -29.42 -37.60
N ALA A 752 -3.56 -28.27 -38.08
CA ALA A 752 -4.87 -28.16 -38.74
C ALA A 752 -4.87 -28.81 -40.13
N GLY A 753 -6.02 -29.34 -40.57
CA GLY A 753 -6.15 -29.91 -41.92
C GLY A 753 -7.54 -30.44 -42.27
N THR A 754 -7.61 -31.19 -43.37
CA THR A 754 -8.85 -31.70 -43.96
C THR A 754 -9.14 -33.14 -43.54
N VAL A 755 -10.21 -33.31 -42.76
CA VAL A 755 -10.72 -34.60 -42.29
C VAL A 755 -11.76 -35.11 -43.27
N THR A 756 -11.42 -36.13 -44.05
CA THR A 756 -12.30 -36.66 -45.13
C THR A 756 -13.06 -37.91 -44.68
N LEU A 757 -14.40 -37.86 -44.67
CA LEU A 757 -15.25 -39.00 -44.28
C LEU A 757 -15.21 -40.13 -45.32
N GLY A 758 -14.72 -41.31 -44.93
CA GLY A 758 -14.68 -42.52 -45.76
C GLY A 758 -15.89 -43.46 -45.61
N ASP A 759 -16.51 -43.47 -44.42
CA ASP A 759 -17.76 -44.17 -44.07
C ASP A 759 -18.73 -43.18 -43.41
N ASP A 760 -20.00 -43.56 -43.19
CA ASP A 760 -20.88 -42.86 -42.24
C ASP A 760 -20.34 -43.03 -40.80
N ILE A 761 -20.36 -41.96 -40.02
CA ILE A 761 -19.72 -41.85 -38.70
C ILE A 761 -20.75 -41.56 -37.62
N GLU A 762 -20.73 -42.29 -36.51
CA GLU A 762 -21.43 -41.95 -35.27
C GLU A 762 -20.50 -41.10 -34.38
N ALA A 763 -20.99 -40.01 -33.77
CA ALA A 763 -20.21 -39.19 -32.84
C ALA A 763 -21.07 -38.59 -31.71
N THR A 764 -20.53 -38.51 -30.50
CA THR A 764 -21.20 -37.90 -29.33
C THR A 764 -20.97 -36.38 -29.27
N GLY A 765 -19.88 -35.88 -29.85
CA GLY A 765 -19.58 -34.46 -30.01
C GLY A 765 -18.18 -34.20 -30.55
N PHE A 766 -17.78 -32.93 -30.59
CA PHE A 766 -16.50 -32.48 -31.17
C PHE A 766 -15.86 -31.37 -30.33
N GLN A 767 -14.53 -31.36 -30.23
CA GLN A 767 -13.73 -30.23 -29.73
C GLN A 767 -12.62 -29.88 -30.71
N PHE A 768 -12.53 -28.61 -31.08
CA PHE A 768 -11.49 -28.04 -31.92
C PHE A 768 -10.58 -27.17 -31.04
N LEU A 769 -9.32 -27.60 -30.91
CA LEU A 769 -8.25 -26.91 -30.18
C LEU A 769 -7.27 -26.19 -31.12
N THR A 770 -7.33 -26.47 -32.43
CA THR A 770 -6.56 -25.76 -33.47
C THR A 770 -7.50 -25.08 -34.45
N ASP A 771 -7.19 -23.84 -34.81
CA ASP A 771 -7.84 -23.07 -35.88
C ASP A 771 -7.67 -23.70 -37.28
N GLY A 772 -8.70 -23.61 -38.13
CA GLY A 772 -8.62 -23.97 -39.55
C GLY A 772 -8.91 -25.44 -39.89
N TYR A 773 -9.49 -26.22 -38.99
CA TYR A 773 -9.89 -27.60 -39.27
C TYR A 773 -11.14 -27.68 -40.17
N VAL A 774 -11.12 -28.56 -41.18
CA VAL A 774 -12.23 -28.76 -42.13
C VAL A 774 -12.65 -30.22 -42.18
N ILE A 775 -13.91 -30.53 -41.86
CA ILE A 775 -14.49 -31.88 -41.94
C ILE A 775 -15.36 -31.97 -43.19
N THR A 776 -14.96 -32.80 -44.16
CA THR A 776 -15.60 -32.89 -45.47
C THR A 776 -16.04 -34.32 -45.83
N SER A 777 -17.07 -34.44 -46.68
CA SER A 777 -17.54 -35.74 -47.15
C SER A 777 -16.61 -36.29 -48.25
N GLY A 778 -16.19 -37.55 -48.13
CA GLY A 778 -15.54 -38.25 -49.24
C GLY A 778 -16.50 -38.54 -50.39
N ALA A 779 -16.01 -39.23 -51.43
CA ALA A 779 -16.77 -39.51 -52.66
C ALA A 779 -18.09 -40.31 -52.50
N GLY A 780 -18.40 -40.78 -51.28
CA GLY A 780 -19.67 -41.43 -50.93
C GLY A 780 -20.81 -40.48 -50.52
N ALA A 781 -20.52 -39.18 -50.28
CA ALA A 781 -21.42 -38.26 -49.58
C ALA A 781 -21.84 -38.78 -48.19
N ASN A 782 -20.84 -39.31 -47.47
CA ASN A 782 -20.99 -39.86 -46.13
C ASN A 782 -21.34 -38.77 -45.10
N THR A 783 -21.98 -39.18 -44.01
CA THR A 783 -22.61 -38.31 -43.01
C THR A 783 -22.05 -38.52 -41.60
N ILE A 784 -22.35 -37.60 -40.68
CA ILE A 784 -22.07 -37.75 -39.25
C ILE A 784 -23.39 -37.79 -38.47
N GLU A 785 -23.68 -38.90 -37.81
CA GLU A 785 -24.87 -39.10 -36.98
C GLU A 785 -24.63 -38.58 -35.56
N LEU A 786 -25.40 -37.54 -35.18
CA LEU A 786 -25.51 -37.04 -33.83
C LEU A 786 -26.51 -37.91 -33.04
N VAL A 787 -26.02 -38.56 -31.98
CA VAL A 787 -26.80 -39.51 -31.18
C VAL A 787 -27.31 -38.95 -29.86
N ASP A 788 -26.63 -37.94 -29.31
CA ASP A 788 -27.01 -37.32 -28.04
C ASP A 788 -28.03 -36.19 -28.21
N ALA A 789 -28.87 -36.00 -27.19
CA ALA A 789 -29.91 -34.95 -27.21
C ALA A 789 -29.36 -33.53 -27.39
N ALA A 790 -28.07 -33.32 -27.07
CA ALA A 790 -27.34 -32.08 -27.30
C ALA A 790 -25.83 -32.39 -27.43
N SER A 791 -25.43 -32.94 -28.57
CA SER A 791 -24.01 -33.18 -28.89
C SER A 791 -23.23 -31.87 -28.84
N GLY A 792 -22.24 -31.80 -27.96
CA GLY A 792 -21.44 -30.59 -27.76
C GLY A 792 -20.47 -30.36 -28.91
N VAL A 793 -20.46 -29.16 -29.47
CA VAL A 793 -19.48 -28.70 -30.46
C VAL A 793 -18.72 -27.53 -29.85
N ARG A 794 -17.42 -27.74 -29.67
CA ARG A 794 -16.55 -26.94 -28.80
C ARG A 794 -15.42 -26.34 -29.67
N ALA A 795 -15.25 -25.03 -29.66
CA ALA A 795 -14.25 -24.29 -30.44
C ALA A 795 -13.90 -22.97 -29.73
N GLY A 796 -12.67 -22.87 -29.23
CA GLY A 796 -12.19 -21.75 -28.41
C GLY A 796 -12.18 -20.39 -29.11
N SER A 797 -11.96 -19.31 -28.35
CA SER A 797 -11.87 -17.96 -28.91
C SER A 797 -10.72 -17.86 -29.93
N GLY A 798 -11.01 -17.37 -31.13
CA GLY A 798 -10.03 -17.29 -32.23
C GLY A 798 -9.81 -18.62 -32.98
N ILE A 799 -10.64 -19.64 -32.75
CA ILE A 799 -10.67 -20.88 -33.52
C ILE A 799 -11.87 -20.86 -34.48
N GLU A 800 -11.61 -21.07 -35.75
CA GLU A 800 -12.60 -21.34 -36.78
C GLU A 800 -12.56 -22.81 -37.19
N ALA A 801 -13.72 -23.47 -37.20
CA ALA A 801 -13.86 -24.87 -37.60
C ALA A 801 -14.99 -25.02 -38.62
N THR A 802 -14.75 -25.78 -39.69
CA THR A 802 -15.73 -25.98 -40.78
C THR A 802 -16.20 -27.42 -40.85
N ILE A 803 -17.52 -27.61 -40.92
CA ILE A 803 -18.16 -28.90 -41.19
C ILE A 803 -18.96 -28.79 -42.49
N GLU A 804 -18.38 -29.34 -43.57
CA GLU A 804 -19.02 -29.49 -44.88
C GLU A 804 -19.81 -30.79 -44.99
N ALA A 805 -19.46 -31.79 -44.18
CA ALA A 805 -20.22 -33.04 -44.08
C ALA A 805 -21.61 -32.81 -43.47
N ALA A 806 -22.63 -33.50 -43.97
CA ALA A 806 -23.99 -33.40 -43.44
C ALA A 806 -24.09 -34.04 -42.04
N LEU A 807 -24.49 -33.24 -41.05
CA LEU A 807 -24.88 -33.73 -39.73
C LEU A 807 -26.32 -34.29 -39.78
N VAL A 808 -26.52 -35.51 -39.30
CA VAL A 808 -27.79 -36.26 -39.37
C VAL A 808 -28.12 -36.88 -38.01
N GLY A 809 -29.25 -37.56 -37.89
CA GLY A 809 -29.61 -38.34 -36.69
C GLY A 809 -30.77 -37.76 -35.88
N ALA A 810 -31.06 -38.41 -34.76
CA ALA A 810 -32.12 -37.99 -33.84
C ALA A 810 -31.63 -37.00 -32.76
N GLY A 811 -30.31 -36.87 -32.60
CA GLY A 811 -29.68 -35.96 -31.64
C GLY A 811 -29.80 -34.48 -32.02
N GLY A 812 -29.37 -33.64 -31.09
CA GLY A 812 -29.31 -32.18 -31.21
C GLY A 812 -27.87 -31.67 -31.17
N LEU A 813 -27.68 -30.36 -31.36
CA LEU A 813 -26.37 -29.72 -31.42
C LEU A 813 -26.27 -28.62 -30.37
N ASN A 814 -25.17 -28.55 -29.62
CA ASN A 814 -24.88 -27.41 -28.74
C ASN A 814 -23.52 -26.80 -29.09
N LYS A 815 -23.52 -25.68 -29.81
CA LYS A 815 -22.32 -24.88 -30.07
C LYS A 815 -21.99 -24.08 -28.81
N MET A 816 -20.80 -24.30 -28.27
CA MET A 816 -20.27 -23.65 -27.08
C MET A 816 -19.06 -22.78 -27.47
N GLU A 817 -18.59 -21.91 -26.56
CA GLU A 817 -17.37 -21.06 -26.69
C GLU A 817 -17.37 -19.96 -27.74
N GLY A 818 -16.43 -19.01 -27.59
CA GLY A 818 -16.28 -17.84 -28.44
C GLY A 818 -15.82 -18.07 -29.89
N GLY A 819 -15.42 -19.28 -30.30
CA GLY A 819 -15.00 -19.56 -31.67
C GLY A 819 -16.14 -19.62 -32.69
N ASN A 820 -15.79 -19.75 -33.97
CA ASN A 820 -16.73 -19.79 -35.09
C ASN A 820 -16.88 -21.23 -35.62
N LEU A 821 -18.13 -21.70 -35.74
CA LEU A 821 -18.45 -22.98 -36.39
C LEU A 821 -19.16 -22.73 -37.73
N PHE A 822 -18.49 -23.03 -38.83
CA PHE A 822 -19.06 -22.96 -40.17
C PHE A 822 -19.79 -24.26 -40.50
N LEU A 823 -21.10 -24.18 -40.72
CA LEU A 823 -21.95 -25.29 -41.15
C LEU A 823 -22.36 -25.07 -42.60
N THR A 824 -21.64 -25.70 -43.53
CA THR A 824 -21.85 -25.57 -44.98
C THR A 824 -22.57 -26.78 -45.60
N GLY A 825 -22.67 -27.89 -44.87
CA GLY A 825 -23.38 -29.10 -45.28
C GLY A 825 -24.92 -29.03 -45.19
N ASP A 826 -25.59 -30.06 -45.72
CA ASP A 826 -27.05 -30.24 -45.63
C ASP A 826 -27.45 -30.96 -44.34
N ASN A 827 -27.56 -30.22 -43.23
CA ASN A 827 -27.79 -30.81 -41.92
C ASN A 827 -29.27 -31.15 -41.69
N THR A 828 -29.54 -32.41 -41.36
CA THR A 828 -30.91 -32.95 -41.25
C THR A 828 -31.19 -33.66 -39.91
N TYR A 829 -30.34 -33.43 -38.91
CA TYR A 829 -30.61 -33.85 -37.53
C TYR A 829 -31.86 -33.16 -36.97
N THR A 830 -32.55 -33.82 -36.04
CA THR A 830 -33.90 -33.40 -35.59
C THR A 830 -33.99 -32.94 -34.13
N GLY A 831 -32.96 -33.11 -33.32
CA GLY A 831 -32.88 -32.52 -31.98
C GLY A 831 -32.48 -31.05 -32.05
N ASP A 832 -32.82 -30.30 -31.01
CA ASP A 832 -32.65 -28.83 -30.98
C ASP A 832 -31.19 -28.39 -31.15
N THR A 833 -31.00 -27.22 -31.75
CA THR A 833 -29.72 -26.53 -31.85
C THR A 833 -29.65 -25.42 -30.80
N THR A 834 -28.70 -25.49 -29.88
CA THR A 834 -28.39 -24.40 -28.95
C THR A 834 -27.08 -23.75 -29.35
N ILE A 835 -27.04 -22.42 -29.38
CA ILE A 835 -25.82 -21.64 -29.49
C ILE A 835 -25.58 -20.98 -28.13
N SER A 836 -24.75 -21.64 -27.32
CA SER A 836 -24.38 -21.23 -25.96
C SER A 836 -23.22 -20.24 -25.92
N GLY A 837 -22.48 -20.07 -27.03
CA GLY A 837 -21.39 -19.10 -27.15
C GLY A 837 -20.83 -19.01 -28.57
N GLY A 838 -20.17 -17.89 -28.87
CA GLY A 838 -19.51 -17.63 -30.16
C GLY A 838 -20.51 -17.64 -31.31
N ALA A 839 -20.08 -18.02 -32.51
CA ALA A 839 -20.95 -18.04 -33.69
C ALA A 839 -21.19 -19.45 -34.25
N ILE A 840 -22.40 -19.66 -34.78
CA ILE A 840 -22.60 -20.55 -35.93
C ILE A 840 -22.71 -19.68 -37.18
N VAL A 841 -21.86 -19.95 -38.17
CA VAL A 841 -21.97 -19.43 -39.52
C VAL A 841 -22.69 -20.49 -40.37
N LEU A 842 -23.97 -20.29 -40.62
CA LEU A 842 -24.82 -21.22 -41.37
C LEU A 842 -24.86 -20.80 -42.85
N ASP A 843 -24.09 -21.45 -43.70
CA ASP A 843 -24.15 -21.28 -45.17
C ASP A 843 -24.75 -22.49 -45.89
N GLY A 844 -24.91 -23.62 -45.19
CA GLY A 844 -25.62 -24.80 -45.66
C GLY A 844 -27.10 -24.79 -45.29
N SER A 845 -27.62 -25.95 -44.86
CA SER A 845 -28.99 -26.08 -44.37
C SER A 845 -29.07 -26.76 -43.00
N MET A 846 -30.18 -26.52 -42.28
CA MET A 846 -30.47 -27.07 -40.95
C MET A 846 -32.00 -27.24 -40.77
N VAL A 847 -32.42 -28.28 -40.03
CA VAL A 847 -33.85 -28.63 -39.86
C VAL A 847 -34.37 -28.46 -38.43
N SER A 848 -33.48 -28.47 -37.45
CA SER A 848 -33.75 -28.30 -36.02
C SER A 848 -34.25 -26.89 -35.65
N ASP A 849 -34.99 -26.82 -34.54
CA ASP A 849 -35.28 -25.56 -33.85
C ASP A 849 -33.99 -25.00 -33.21
N VAL A 850 -33.81 -23.68 -33.23
CA VAL A 850 -32.57 -22.98 -32.82
C VAL A 850 -32.83 -22.04 -31.65
N SER A 851 -32.00 -22.13 -30.61
CA SER A 851 -31.96 -21.16 -29.50
C SER A 851 -30.59 -20.49 -29.41
N ILE A 852 -30.55 -19.17 -29.57
CA ILE A 852 -29.34 -18.35 -29.43
C ILE A 852 -29.33 -17.73 -28.03
N LEU A 853 -28.31 -18.02 -27.23
CA LEU A 853 -28.19 -17.53 -25.86
C LEU A 853 -27.39 -16.22 -25.79
N SER A 854 -27.41 -15.57 -24.63
CA SER A 854 -26.73 -14.27 -24.40
C SER A 854 -25.23 -14.37 -24.69
N GLY A 855 -24.69 -13.42 -25.46
CA GLY A 855 -23.29 -13.43 -25.90
C GLY A 855 -22.97 -14.39 -27.06
N ALA A 856 -23.97 -15.04 -27.65
CA ALA A 856 -23.82 -15.91 -28.80
C ALA A 856 -24.47 -15.32 -30.08
N MET A 857 -24.06 -15.82 -31.25
CA MET A 857 -24.48 -15.33 -32.55
C MET A 857 -24.91 -16.48 -33.50
N LEU A 858 -25.96 -16.24 -34.28
CA LEU A 858 -26.21 -16.96 -35.53
C LEU A 858 -26.00 -16.00 -36.70
N THR A 859 -25.24 -16.44 -37.70
CA THR A 859 -24.94 -15.69 -38.91
C THR A 859 -24.89 -16.61 -40.13
N GLY A 860 -24.59 -16.10 -41.32
CA GLY A 860 -24.50 -16.83 -42.58
C GLY A 860 -25.61 -16.53 -43.59
N THR A 861 -25.55 -17.23 -44.73
CA THR A 861 -26.43 -17.07 -45.90
C THR A 861 -27.32 -18.29 -46.19
N GLY A 862 -27.32 -19.26 -45.28
CA GLY A 862 -27.97 -20.57 -45.42
C GLY A 862 -29.45 -20.59 -45.04
N THR A 863 -29.96 -21.78 -44.74
CA THR A 863 -31.38 -22.01 -44.42
C THR A 863 -31.57 -22.88 -43.18
N SER A 864 -32.14 -22.32 -42.11
CA SER A 864 -32.81 -23.10 -41.07
C SER A 864 -34.29 -23.26 -41.42
N THR A 865 -34.85 -24.46 -41.30
CA THR A 865 -36.29 -24.69 -41.47
C THR A 865 -37.05 -24.84 -40.15
N GLY A 866 -36.34 -24.98 -39.02
CA GLY A 866 -36.90 -24.87 -37.69
C GLY A 866 -37.11 -23.42 -37.26
N SER A 867 -37.76 -23.24 -36.11
CA SER A 867 -37.93 -21.93 -35.47
C SER A 867 -36.60 -21.42 -34.90
N VAL A 868 -36.42 -20.10 -34.84
CA VAL A 868 -35.22 -19.44 -34.29
C VAL A 868 -35.61 -18.51 -33.14
N ASN A 869 -35.06 -18.72 -31.96
CA ASN A 869 -35.30 -17.91 -30.77
C ASN A 869 -34.03 -17.16 -30.35
N VAL A 870 -34.09 -15.82 -30.39
CA VAL A 870 -32.97 -14.92 -30.09
C VAL A 870 -33.17 -14.35 -28.68
N ALA A 871 -32.37 -14.79 -27.71
CA ALA A 871 -32.48 -14.37 -26.32
C ALA A 871 -31.98 -12.93 -26.07
N GLY A 872 -32.26 -12.37 -24.89
CA GLY A 872 -31.70 -11.09 -24.47
C GLY A 872 -30.16 -11.16 -24.39
N GLY A 873 -29.47 -10.23 -25.06
CA GLY A 873 -28.02 -10.22 -25.23
C GLY A 873 -27.47 -11.16 -26.32
N ALA A 874 -28.33 -11.89 -27.04
CA ALA A 874 -27.95 -12.70 -28.20
C ALA A 874 -27.99 -11.87 -29.50
N ILE A 875 -27.24 -12.29 -30.51
CA ILE A 875 -27.12 -11.61 -31.82
C ILE A 875 -27.65 -12.53 -32.93
N LEU A 876 -28.42 -11.96 -33.86
CA LEU A 876 -28.71 -12.56 -35.17
C LEU A 876 -28.24 -11.60 -36.26
N SER A 877 -27.34 -12.06 -37.13
CA SER A 877 -26.72 -11.25 -38.19
C SER A 877 -26.74 -12.02 -39.51
N PRO A 878 -27.77 -11.88 -40.38
CA PRO A 878 -27.72 -12.46 -41.73
C PRO A 878 -26.49 -11.95 -42.49
N GLY A 879 -25.99 -12.69 -43.48
CA GLY A 879 -24.72 -12.34 -44.15
C GLY A 879 -23.53 -13.10 -43.57
N SER A 880 -22.35 -12.97 -44.18
CA SER A 880 -21.12 -13.60 -43.66
C SER A 880 -19.87 -12.75 -43.96
N ASP A 881 -19.68 -12.40 -45.24
CA ASP A 881 -18.72 -11.40 -45.71
C ASP A 881 -19.48 -10.35 -46.57
N GLY A 882 -20.36 -9.59 -45.90
CA GLY A 882 -21.27 -8.62 -46.50
C GLY A 882 -22.63 -9.20 -46.92
N ILE A 883 -23.39 -8.39 -47.68
CA ILE A 883 -24.85 -8.54 -47.87
C ILE A 883 -25.30 -9.95 -48.24
N GLY A 884 -26.07 -10.56 -47.33
CA GLY A 884 -26.62 -11.89 -47.48
C GLY A 884 -28.12 -12.00 -47.21
N THR A 885 -28.61 -13.23 -47.23
CA THR A 885 -29.98 -13.56 -46.84
C THR A 885 -29.99 -14.85 -46.04
N LEU A 886 -30.29 -14.76 -44.75
CA LEU A 886 -30.48 -15.93 -43.89
C LEU A 886 -31.96 -16.32 -43.94
N THR A 887 -32.25 -17.57 -44.30
CA THR A 887 -33.62 -18.09 -44.32
C THR A 887 -33.90 -18.87 -43.03
N VAL A 888 -35.04 -18.62 -42.39
CA VAL A 888 -35.45 -19.25 -41.12
C VAL A 888 -36.90 -19.77 -41.18
N GLY A 889 -37.31 -20.57 -40.18
CA GLY A 889 -38.71 -20.96 -39.96
C GLY A 889 -39.54 -19.81 -39.40
N ASP A 890 -40.16 -20.03 -38.23
CA ASP A 890 -40.60 -18.93 -37.36
C ASP A 890 -39.38 -18.24 -36.73
N VAL A 891 -39.45 -16.95 -36.38
CA VAL A 891 -38.40 -16.27 -35.60
C VAL A 891 -38.99 -15.49 -34.43
N THR A 892 -38.32 -15.53 -33.27
CA THR A 892 -38.69 -14.77 -32.07
C THR A 892 -37.49 -13.95 -31.59
N PHE A 893 -37.66 -12.63 -31.47
CA PHE A 893 -36.70 -11.72 -30.83
C PHE A 893 -37.19 -11.36 -29.43
N ALA A 894 -36.43 -11.73 -28.41
CA ALA A 894 -36.73 -11.38 -27.02
C ALA A 894 -36.34 -9.93 -26.69
N ALA A 895 -36.88 -9.40 -25.59
CA ALA A 895 -36.45 -8.09 -25.10
C ALA A 895 -34.94 -8.07 -24.79
N GLY A 896 -34.21 -7.16 -25.44
CA GLY A 896 -32.76 -7.00 -25.29
C GLY A 896 -31.91 -7.85 -26.24
N SER A 897 -32.49 -8.56 -27.20
CA SER A 897 -31.72 -9.18 -28.31
C SER A 897 -31.21 -8.14 -29.31
N PHE A 898 -30.18 -8.47 -30.08
CA PHE A 898 -29.68 -7.67 -31.18
C PHE A 898 -30.01 -8.31 -32.55
N PHE A 899 -30.37 -7.47 -33.51
CA PHE A 899 -30.48 -7.83 -34.92
C PHE A 899 -29.55 -6.94 -35.73
N ASP A 900 -28.47 -7.52 -36.24
CA ASP A 900 -27.43 -6.80 -36.95
C ASP A 900 -27.72 -6.88 -38.46
N VAL A 901 -27.48 -5.76 -39.15
CA VAL A 901 -27.82 -5.58 -40.57
C VAL A 901 -26.75 -4.73 -41.24
N ASP A 902 -25.99 -5.34 -42.15
CA ASP A 902 -25.15 -4.59 -43.10
C ASP A 902 -26.03 -3.88 -44.14
N VAL A 903 -25.62 -2.66 -44.52
CA VAL A 903 -26.29 -1.85 -45.54
C VAL A 903 -25.30 -1.26 -46.56
N LEU A 904 -25.69 -1.21 -47.83
CA LEU A 904 -24.93 -0.60 -48.92
C LEU A 904 -25.63 0.63 -49.51
N THR A 905 -24.87 1.44 -50.24
CA THR A 905 -25.33 2.69 -50.86
C THR A 905 -26.40 2.50 -51.94
N ASP A 906 -26.47 1.31 -52.56
CA ASP A 906 -27.41 1.02 -53.65
C ASP A 906 -28.82 0.60 -53.20
N GLY A 907 -29.07 0.56 -51.89
CA GLY A 907 -30.32 0.09 -51.28
C GLY A 907 -30.36 -1.41 -50.97
N SER A 908 -29.25 -2.13 -51.16
CA SER A 908 -29.09 -3.50 -50.68
C SER A 908 -28.81 -3.51 -49.16
N SER A 909 -29.42 -4.46 -48.46
CA SER A 909 -29.13 -4.76 -47.05
C SER A 909 -29.16 -6.26 -46.84
N ASP A 910 -28.63 -6.68 -45.69
CA ASP A 910 -28.96 -7.99 -45.15
C ASP A 910 -30.47 -8.19 -45.02
N MET A 911 -30.87 -9.46 -45.14
CA MET A 911 -32.26 -9.88 -45.14
C MET A 911 -32.43 -11.11 -44.27
N LEU A 912 -33.28 -11.02 -43.25
CA LEU A 912 -33.84 -12.18 -42.58
C LEU A 912 -35.13 -12.60 -43.28
N SER A 913 -35.13 -13.79 -43.90
CA SER A 913 -36.29 -14.35 -44.59
C SER A 913 -36.95 -15.46 -43.77
N ALA A 914 -37.90 -15.10 -42.91
CA ALA A 914 -38.75 -16.04 -42.18
C ALA A 914 -39.83 -16.65 -43.10
N THR A 915 -39.77 -17.97 -43.25
CA THR A 915 -40.78 -18.77 -43.94
C THR A 915 -42.03 -18.99 -43.07
N GLY A 916 -41.89 -18.80 -41.76
CA GLY A 916 -42.95 -18.70 -40.77
C GLY A 916 -43.27 -17.25 -40.39
N ALA A 917 -43.76 -17.05 -39.16
CA ALA A 917 -44.04 -15.74 -38.57
C ALA A 917 -42.80 -15.17 -37.85
N ALA A 918 -42.75 -13.84 -37.73
CA ALA A 918 -41.75 -13.14 -36.92
C ALA A 918 -42.43 -12.47 -35.70
N GLN A 919 -42.08 -12.93 -34.50
CA GLN A 919 -42.50 -12.34 -33.23
C GLN A 919 -41.36 -11.46 -32.69
N ILE A 920 -41.67 -10.21 -32.36
CA ILE A 920 -40.70 -9.23 -31.89
C ILE A 920 -41.19 -8.64 -30.57
N ASP A 921 -40.70 -9.21 -29.46
CA ASP A 921 -41.07 -8.81 -28.09
C ASP A 921 -40.17 -7.68 -27.53
N GLY A 922 -39.22 -7.20 -28.33
CA GLY A 922 -38.32 -6.08 -28.05
C GLY A 922 -37.02 -6.20 -28.85
N GLY A 923 -35.91 -5.77 -28.24
CA GLY A 923 -34.57 -5.83 -28.86
C GLY A 923 -34.22 -4.58 -29.68
N THR A 924 -33.01 -4.57 -30.22
CA THR A 924 -32.43 -3.42 -30.94
C THR A 924 -31.93 -3.87 -32.32
N VAL A 925 -32.29 -3.12 -33.36
CA VAL A 925 -31.66 -3.28 -34.68
C VAL A 925 -30.38 -2.45 -34.73
N ARG A 926 -29.25 -3.05 -35.10
CA ARG A 926 -27.97 -2.34 -35.27
C ARG A 926 -27.62 -2.31 -36.74
N VAL A 927 -27.52 -1.10 -37.28
CA VAL A 927 -27.14 -0.84 -38.66
C VAL A 927 -25.62 -0.74 -38.73
N LEU A 928 -25.01 -1.53 -39.62
CA LEU A 928 -23.58 -1.56 -39.88
C LEU A 928 -23.34 -1.02 -41.30
N ALA A 929 -22.67 0.12 -41.42
CA ALA A 929 -22.52 0.81 -42.71
C ALA A 929 -21.12 0.58 -43.30
N SER A 930 -21.00 -0.28 -44.32
CA SER A 930 -19.69 -0.67 -44.88
C SER A 930 -19.22 0.19 -46.07
N GLU A 931 -19.96 1.23 -46.44
CA GLU A 931 -19.68 2.12 -47.58
C GLU A 931 -19.84 3.60 -47.21
N THR A 932 -19.40 4.49 -48.10
CA THR A 932 -19.65 5.94 -48.05
C THR A 932 -20.42 6.35 -49.31
N ASP A 933 -21.27 7.39 -49.25
CA ASP A 933 -22.21 7.86 -50.32
C ASP A 933 -23.65 7.27 -50.31
N PHE A 934 -24.22 7.03 -49.11
CA PHE A 934 -25.65 6.69 -48.92
C PHE A 934 -26.61 7.79 -49.44
N ALA A 935 -27.78 7.45 -49.96
CA ALA A 935 -28.76 8.50 -50.27
C ALA A 935 -29.35 9.09 -48.97
N ALA A 936 -29.56 10.42 -48.94
CA ALA A 936 -30.12 11.17 -47.80
C ALA A 936 -31.51 10.70 -47.32
N SER A 937 -32.17 9.82 -48.08
CA SER A 937 -33.10 8.84 -47.52
C SER A 937 -33.04 7.53 -48.32
N THR A 938 -32.87 6.39 -47.64
CA THR A 938 -32.82 5.06 -48.26
C THR A 938 -33.66 4.04 -47.48
N ASP A 939 -34.49 3.26 -48.17
CA ASP A 939 -35.34 2.21 -47.61
C ASP A 939 -34.74 0.82 -47.84
N TYR A 940 -34.48 0.09 -46.76
CA TYR A 940 -33.92 -1.26 -46.73
C TYR A 940 -34.93 -2.25 -46.14
N THR A 941 -35.29 -3.31 -46.86
CA THR A 941 -36.15 -4.35 -46.28
C THR A 941 -35.29 -5.37 -45.57
N ILE A 942 -35.22 -5.29 -44.24
CA ILE A 942 -34.29 -6.07 -43.41
C ILE A 942 -34.88 -7.40 -42.94
N LEU A 943 -36.21 -7.51 -42.91
CA LEU A 943 -36.91 -8.73 -42.47
C LEU A 943 -38.16 -8.94 -43.33
N LYS A 944 -38.42 -10.18 -43.74
CA LYS A 944 -39.70 -10.65 -44.30
C LYS A 944 -40.18 -11.90 -43.59
N ALA A 945 -41.47 -11.96 -43.26
CA ALA A 945 -42.11 -13.07 -42.58
C ALA A 945 -43.39 -13.51 -43.30
N SER A 946 -43.39 -14.73 -43.84
CA SER A 946 -44.52 -15.24 -44.64
C SER A 946 -45.76 -15.56 -43.80
N GLY A 947 -45.58 -15.85 -42.51
CA GLY A 947 -46.63 -15.96 -41.49
C GLY A 947 -47.07 -14.60 -40.91
N GLY A 948 -46.39 -13.52 -41.27
CA GLY A 948 -46.61 -12.15 -40.81
C GLY A 948 -45.66 -11.71 -39.69
N VAL A 949 -45.58 -10.40 -39.48
CA VAL A 949 -44.79 -9.77 -38.39
C VAL A 949 -45.72 -9.34 -37.25
N ALA A 950 -45.34 -9.66 -36.02
CA ALA A 950 -46.08 -9.32 -34.81
C ALA A 950 -45.15 -8.72 -33.74
N GLY A 951 -45.53 -7.57 -33.19
CA GLY A 951 -44.65 -6.80 -32.29
C GLY A 951 -43.74 -5.83 -33.05
N THR A 952 -42.77 -5.25 -32.34
CA THR A 952 -41.83 -4.23 -32.85
C THR A 952 -40.54 -4.26 -32.04
N PHE A 953 -39.40 -3.98 -32.69
CA PHE A 953 -38.15 -3.73 -31.97
C PHE A 953 -38.29 -2.51 -31.05
N GLY A 954 -37.56 -2.51 -29.95
CA GLY A 954 -37.58 -1.44 -28.96
C GLY A 954 -36.74 -0.23 -29.34
N ASP A 955 -35.68 -0.44 -30.14
CA ASP A 955 -34.74 0.60 -30.54
C ASP A 955 -34.07 0.29 -31.90
N VAL A 956 -33.42 1.28 -32.50
CA VAL A 956 -32.56 1.12 -33.69
C VAL A 956 -31.38 2.10 -33.63
N THR A 957 -30.18 1.61 -33.92
CA THR A 957 -28.93 2.40 -33.85
C THR A 957 -28.11 2.28 -35.13
N THR A 958 -27.31 3.30 -35.45
CA THR A 958 -26.35 3.32 -36.56
C THR A 958 -25.06 4.00 -36.11
N ASP A 959 -23.97 3.70 -36.79
CA ASP A 959 -22.65 4.35 -36.72
C ASP A 959 -22.56 5.66 -37.51
N LEU A 960 -23.46 5.87 -38.48
CA LEU A 960 -23.52 7.08 -39.31
C LEU A 960 -23.97 8.32 -38.51
N VAL A 961 -23.19 9.40 -38.58
CA VAL A 961 -23.39 10.61 -37.76
C VAL A 961 -24.59 11.46 -38.21
N PHE A 962 -24.81 11.56 -39.51
CA PHE A 962 -25.77 12.48 -40.11
C PHE A 962 -27.07 11.81 -40.57
N LEU A 963 -27.22 10.49 -40.39
CA LEU A 963 -28.44 9.75 -40.73
C LEU A 963 -29.08 9.17 -39.46
N ASP A 964 -30.34 9.52 -39.20
CA ASP A 964 -31.16 8.85 -38.19
C ASP A 964 -31.78 7.58 -38.79
N PRO A 965 -31.65 6.42 -38.13
CA PRO A 965 -32.31 5.20 -38.54
C PRO A 965 -33.73 5.13 -37.95
N THR A 966 -34.70 4.70 -38.74
CA THR A 966 -36.08 4.48 -38.29
C THR A 966 -36.63 3.15 -38.83
N LEU A 967 -37.53 2.52 -38.08
CA LEU A 967 -38.14 1.24 -38.49
C LEU A 967 -39.62 1.44 -38.83
N SER A 968 -40.03 0.88 -39.97
CA SER A 968 -41.43 0.81 -40.42
C SER A 968 -41.86 -0.64 -40.63
N TYR A 969 -43.14 -0.92 -40.40
CA TYR A 969 -43.67 -2.27 -40.29
C TYR A 969 -44.87 -2.45 -41.24
N SER A 970 -44.84 -3.47 -42.09
CA SER A 970 -46.01 -3.96 -42.83
C SER A 970 -46.67 -5.14 -42.09
N GLY A 971 -47.60 -5.84 -42.73
CA GLY A 971 -48.12 -7.10 -42.18
C GLY A 971 -47.16 -8.28 -42.29
N ASP A 972 -46.09 -8.16 -43.09
CA ASP A 972 -45.22 -9.23 -43.58
C ASP A 972 -43.73 -8.86 -43.69
N ALA A 973 -43.34 -7.63 -43.32
CA ALA A 973 -41.97 -7.14 -43.41
C ALA A 973 -41.64 -6.03 -42.40
N VAL A 974 -40.35 -5.89 -42.09
CA VAL A 974 -39.75 -4.73 -41.43
C VAL A 974 -38.84 -4.02 -42.43
N VAL A 975 -38.98 -2.70 -42.53
CA VAL A 975 -38.20 -1.84 -43.41
C VAL A 975 -37.49 -0.78 -42.56
N LEU A 976 -36.16 -0.80 -42.59
CA LEU A 976 -35.29 0.24 -42.09
C LEU A 976 -35.27 1.40 -43.09
N ASN A 977 -35.47 2.62 -42.60
CA ASN A 977 -35.25 3.84 -43.35
C ASN A 977 -34.11 4.61 -42.68
N LEU A 978 -33.01 4.83 -43.40
CA LEU A 978 -31.98 5.79 -43.01
C LEU A 978 -32.38 7.15 -43.61
N SER A 979 -32.35 8.21 -42.81
CA SER A 979 -32.76 9.55 -43.26
C SER A 979 -31.92 10.67 -42.65
N ARG A 980 -31.66 11.75 -43.39
CA ARG A 980 -30.89 12.89 -42.88
C ARG A 980 -31.49 13.45 -41.59
N ASN A 981 -30.69 13.45 -40.53
CA ASN A 981 -31.04 14.04 -39.24
C ASN A 981 -30.77 15.54 -39.17
N ASP A 982 -31.15 16.18 -38.07
CA ASP A 982 -31.02 17.63 -37.84
C ASP A 982 -29.63 18.06 -37.29
N VAL A 983 -28.58 17.22 -37.39
CA VAL A 983 -27.22 17.56 -36.93
C VAL A 983 -26.52 18.47 -37.95
N ASP A 984 -26.38 19.76 -37.64
CA ASP A 984 -25.60 20.72 -38.42
C ASP A 984 -24.13 20.26 -38.57
N PHE A 985 -23.53 20.44 -39.75
CA PHE A 985 -22.14 20.09 -40.05
C PHE A 985 -21.12 20.83 -39.17
N GLU A 986 -21.45 22.05 -38.70
CA GLU A 986 -20.63 22.78 -37.71
C GLU A 986 -20.39 21.97 -36.41
N VAL A 987 -21.33 21.13 -35.99
CA VAL A 987 -21.36 20.52 -34.65
C VAL A 987 -20.22 19.54 -34.40
N ILE A 988 -19.79 18.80 -35.42
CA ILE A 988 -18.69 17.82 -35.27
C ILE A 988 -17.30 18.44 -35.38
N GLY A 989 -17.19 19.67 -35.89
CA GLY A 989 -15.90 20.32 -36.15
C GLY A 989 -15.09 20.53 -34.86
N VAL A 990 -13.84 20.06 -34.84
CA VAL A 990 -12.95 20.20 -33.67
C VAL A 990 -12.04 21.43 -33.79
N THR A 991 -11.46 21.67 -34.97
CA THR A 991 -10.58 22.83 -35.21
C THR A 991 -11.37 24.06 -35.66
N ALA A 992 -10.78 25.25 -35.49
CA ALA A 992 -11.41 26.49 -35.93
C ALA A 992 -11.65 26.54 -37.46
N ASN A 993 -10.83 25.82 -38.25
CA ASN A 993 -11.04 25.67 -39.69
C ASN A 993 -12.17 24.68 -39.98
N GLN A 994 -12.21 23.52 -39.30
CA GLN A 994 -13.26 22.52 -39.45
C GLN A 994 -14.64 23.09 -39.10
N ILE A 995 -14.76 23.79 -37.96
CA ILE A 995 -16.00 24.49 -37.54
C ILE A 995 -16.41 25.52 -38.59
N ALA A 996 -15.47 26.33 -39.10
CA ALA A 996 -15.76 27.33 -40.12
C ALA A 996 -16.15 26.73 -41.48
N VAL A 997 -15.66 25.52 -41.80
CA VAL A 997 -16.05 24.75 -42.98
C VAL A 997 -17.44 24.15 -42.78
N GLY A 998 -17.71 23.51 -41.64
CA GLY A 998 -19.03 22.99 -41.25
C GLY A 998 -20.11 24.08 -41.34
N ALA A 999 -19.91 25.21 -40.66
CA ALA A 999 -20.82 26.36 -40.71
C ALA A 999 -21.01 26.93 -42.14
N ALA A 1000 -19.99 26.83 -43.00
CA ALA A 1000 -20.10 27.21 -44.41
C ALA A 1000 -20.89 26.17 -45.23
N LEU A 1001 -20.80 24.89 -44.90
CA LEU A 1001 -21.56 23.79 -45.51
C LEU A 1001 -23.04 23.87 -45.12
N ASP A 1002 -23.36 24.12 -43.84
CA ASP A 1002 -24.73 24.38 -43.36
C ASP A 1002 -25.36 25.57 -44.09
N GLY A 1003 -24.56 26.62 -44.35
CA GLY A 1003 -24.98 27.79 -45.11
C GLY A 1003 -25.21 27.57 -46.62
N LEU A 1004 -24.81 26.44 -47.20
CA LEU A 1004 -24.99 26.14 -48.62
C LEU A 1004 -26.36 25.49 -48.95
N GLY A 1005 -26.95 24.76 -48.00
CA GLY A 1005 -28.15 23.94 -48.21
C GLY A 1005 -27.91 22.74 -49.16
N ASP A 1006 -28.96 21.97 -49.46
CA ASP A 1006 -28.91 20.73 -50.23
C ASP A 1006 -28.17 20.89 -51.58
N ASN A 1007 -27.01 20.26 -51.71
CA ASN A 1007 -26.19 20.27 -52.92
C ASN A 1007 -25.18 19.11 -52.91
N ALA A 1008 -24.65 18.74 -54.08
CA ALA A 1008 -23.77 17.58 -54.24
C ALA A 1008 -22.51 17.54 -53.35
N LEU A 1009 -22.09 18.64 -52.72
CA LEU A 1009 -21.02 18.63 -51.72
C LEU A 1009 -21.54 18.30 -50.31
N THR A 1010 -22.67 18.86 -49.90
CA THR A 1010 -23.28 18.51 -48.60
C THR A 1010 -23.86 17.10 -48.65
N ASP A 1011 -24.48 16.71 -49.77
CA ASP A 1011 -25.00 15.36 -50.01
C ASP A 1011 -23.89 14.29 -49.80
N ALA A 1012 -22.66 14.54 -50.26
CA ALA A 1012 -21.52 13.64 -50.11
C ALA A 1012 -20.87 13.63 -48.69
N LEU A 1013 -21.29 14.55 -47.80
CA LEU A 1013 -20.82 14.64 -46.41
C LEU A 1013 -21.84 14.10 -45.41
N VAL A 1014 -23.13 14.07 -45.77
CA VAL A 1014 -24.23 13.42 -45.00
C VAL A 1014 -24.01 11.92 -44.79
N THR A 1015 -23.05 11.32 -45.49
CA THR A 1015 -22.97 9.88 -45.74
C THR A 1015 -21.71 9.24 -45.17
N LEU A 1016 -21.02 9.99 -44.30
CA LEU A 1016 -19.74 9.66 -43.72
C LEU A 1016 -19.89 9.42 -42.22
N ASP A 1017 -19.00 8.59 -41.67
CA ASP A 1017 -18.68 8.56 -40.25
C ASP A 1017 -18.00 9.86 -39.79
N GLU A 1018 -17.83 10.01 -38.46
CA GLU A 1018 -17.28 11.24 -37.85
C GLU A 1018 -15.83 11.52 -38.28
N GLU A 1019 -14.98 10.50 -38.36
CA GLU A 1019 -13.55 10.63 -38.67
C GLU A 1019 -13.35 11.02 -40.15
N THR A 1020 -14.05 10.34 -41.05
CA THR A 1020 -14.00 10.63 -42.49
C THR A 1020 -14.61 12.00 -42.82
N ALA A 1021 -15.68 12.41 -42.12
CA ALA A 1021 -16.27 13.74 -42.27
C ALA A 1021 -15.30 14.86 -41.82
N LEU A 1022 -14.63 14.68 -40.69
CA LEU A 1022 -13.61 15.62 -40.20
C LEU A 1022 -12.43 15.75 -41.16
N TYR A 1023 -11.93 14.63 -41.69
CA TYR A 1023 -10.88 14.64 -42.71
C TYR A 1023 -11.31 15.40 -43.98
N ALA A 1024 -12.56 15.25 -44.42
CA ALA A 1024 -13.11 15.98 -45.55
C ALA A 1024 -13.17 17.50 -45.29
N TYR A 1025 -13.46 17.94 -44.06
CA TYR A 1025 -13.47 19.37 -43.72
C TYR A 1025 -12.08 20.01 -43.85
N ASP A 1026 -11.03 19.31 -43.44
CA ASP A 1026 -9.64 19.78 -43.59
C ASP A 1026 -9.23 19.91 -45.07
N GLN A 1027 -9.68 18.99 -45.93
CA GLN A 1027 -9.48 19.14 -47.38
C GLN A 1027 -10.23 20.35 -47.96
N LEU A 1028 -11.45 20.62 -47.47
CA LEU A 1028 -12.31 21.72 -47.93
C LEU A 1028 -11.91 23.10 -47.39
N SER A 1029 -11.21 23.17 -46.25
CA SER A 1029 -10.60 24.38 -45.68
C SER A 1029 -9.76 25.16 -46.71
N GLY A 1030 -9.10 24.45 -47.64
CA GLY A 1030 -8.36 25.06 -48.74
C GLY A 1030 -7.12 25.85 -48.30
N GLU A 1031 -6.73 25.73 -47.04
CA GLU A 1031 -5.56 26.28 -46.36
C GLU A 1031 -4.25 26.17 -47.16
N MET A 1032 -4.03 25.06 -47.87
CA MET A 1032 -2.87 24.89 -48.77
C MET A 1032 -2.80 25.97 -49.87
N HIS A 1033 -3.93 26.53 -50.32
CA HIS A 1033 -3.95 27.61 -51.32
C HIS A 1033 -3.39 28.94 -50.79
N ALA A 1034 -3.49 29.21 -49.49
CA ALA A 1034 -2.87 30.38 -48.87
C ALA A 1034 -1.34 30.20 -48.86
N SER A 1035 -0.86 29.03 -48.45
CA SER A 1035 0.56 28.64 -48.49
C SER A 1035 1.14 28.74 -49.91
N VAL A 1036 0.47 28.18 -50.92
CA VAL A 1036 0.92 28.23 -52.33
C VAL A 1036 1.01 29.67 -52.87
N ARG A 1037 0.12 30.59 -52.47
CA ARG A 1037 0.20 32.00 -52.90
C ARG A 1037 1.43 32.71 -52.32
N SER A 1038 1.76 32.45 -51.05
CA SER A 1038 2.97 32.98 -50.42
C SER A 1038 4.23 32.52 -51.16
N VAL A 1039 4.26 31.25 -51.58
CA VAL A 1039 5.37 30.70 -52.36
C VAL A 1039 5.47 31.33 -53.77
N ILE A 1040 4.36 31.48 -54.50
CA ILE A 1040 4.36 32.14 -55.82
C ILE A 1040 4.83 33.61 -55.71
N ALA A 1041 4.55 34.28 -54.59
CA ALA A 1041 5.01 35.64 -54.36
C ALA A 1041 6.55 35.72 -54.14
N ASP A 1042 7.17 34.73 -53.50
CA ASP A 1042 8.63 34.71 -53.31
C ASP A 1042 9.39 34.21 -54.55
N ASP A 1043 8.84 33.29 -55.34
CA ASP A 1043 9.42 32.88 -56.64
C ASP A 1043 9.69 34.10 -57.54
N GLN A 1044 8.76 35.06 -57.57
CA GLN A 1044 8.93 36.30 -58.34
C GLN A 1044 10.02 37.22 -57.77
N ARG A 1045 10.40 37.09 -56.49
CA ARG A 1045 11.47 37.89 -55.87
C ARG A 1045 12.84 37.52 -56.46
N VAL A 1046 13.11 36.25 -56.72
CA VAL A 1046 14.39 35.79 -57.28
C VAL A 1046 14.60 36.35 -58.69
N VAL A 1047 13.65 36.14 -59.61
CA VAL A 1047 13.73 36.64 -60.99
C VAL A 1047 13.83 38.17 -61.02
N ARG A 1048 13.02 38.87 -60.21
CA ARG A 1048 13.03 40.34 -60.12
C ARG A 1048 14.38 40.87 -59.60
N ASN A 1049 14.94 40.25 -58.56
CA ASN A 1049 16.22 40.69 -57.99
C ASN A 1049 17.40 40.44 -58.95
N SER A 1050 17.41 39.32 -59.68
CA SER A 1050 18.41 39.03 -60.72
C SER A 1050 18.42 40.10 -61.81
N VAL A 1051 17.22 40.50 -62.30
CA VAL A 1051 17.08 41.56 -63.31
C VAL A 1051 17.47 42.94 -62.76
N LEU A 1052 17.09 43.27 -61.51
CA LEU A 1052 17.43 44.55 -60.89
C LEU A 1052 18.94 44.70 -60.58
N ASN A 1053 19.58 43.64 -60.08
CA ASN A 1053 21.03 43.61 -59.85
C ASN A 1053 21.83 43.75 -61.15
N HIS A 1054 21.30 43.30 -62.28
CA HIS A 1054 21.94 43.51 -63.57
C HIS A 1054 21.73 44.95 -64.09
N LEU A 1055 20.51 45.49 -63.96
CA LEU A 1055 20.18 46.87 -64.30
C LEU A 1055 21.00 47.92 -63.51
N SER A 1056 21.40 47.64 -62.28
CA SER A 1056 22.23 48.54 -61.47
C SER A 1056 23.71 48.59 -61.88
N ASN A 1057 24.18 47.63 -62.70
CA ASN A 1057 25.58 47.54 -63.16
C ASN A 1057 25.83 48.15 -64.56
N GLY A 1058 24.92 49.03 -65.03
CA GLY A 1058 24.91 49.52 -66.42
C GLY A 1058 26.10 50.38 -66.84
N LEU A 1059 26.88 49.90 -67.83
CA LEU A 1059 27.83 50.66 -68.63
C LEU A 1059 27.82 50.20 -70.11
N PRO A 1060 28.19 51.05 -71.09
CA PRO A 1060 27.75 50.87 -72.48
C PRO A 1060 28.59 49.86 -73.30
N GLY A 1061 27.93 48.82 -73.82
CA GLY A 1061 28.49 47.87 -74.77
C GLY A 1061 27.77 46.52 -74.69
N SER A 1062 27.69 45.78 -75.81
CA SER A 1062 26.95 44.52 -75.81
C SER A 1062 27.62 43.46 -74.93
N ARG A 1063 26.85 42.78 -74.07
CA ARG A 1063 27.34 41.79 -73.09
C ARG A 1063 26.36 40.63 -72.94
N VAL A 1064 26.89 39.46 -72.60
CA VAL A 1064 26.12 38.31 -72.12
C VAL A 1064 26.35 38.17 -70.62
N TRP A 1065 25.31 37.89 -69.85
CA TRP A 1065 25.33 37.63 -68.41
C TRP A 1065 24.58 36.33 -68.09
N GLY A 1066 24.80 35.77 -66.91
CA GLY A 1066 24.02 34.66 -66.41
C GLY A 1066 24.09 34.50 -64.90
N GLN A 1067 23.06 33.88 -64.34
CA GLN A 1067 22.92 33.58 -62.91
C GLN A 1067 22.20 32.25 -62.74
N ALA A 1068 22.65 31.43 -61.79
CA ALA A 1068 21.98 30.19 -61.38
C ALA A 1068 21.60 30.25 -59.91
N TRP A 1069 20.57 29.50 -59.51
CA TRP A 1069 20.13 29.30 -58.14
C TRP A 1069 19.64 27.84 -57.96
N VAL A 1070 19.73 27.28 -56.75
CA VAL A 1070 19.48 25.85 -56.47
C VAL A 1070 18.79 25.67 -55.14
N HIS A 1071 17.85 24.72 -55.12
CA HIS A 1071 16.85 24.49 -54.09
C HIS A 1071 16.01 23.17 -54.45
N ASP A 1072 15.47 22.32 -53.52
CA ASP A 1072 14.54 21.13 -53.66
C ASP A 1072 13.37 20.95 -52.54
N ALA A 1073 12.02 20.93 -52.83
CA ALA A 1073 10.82 21.22 -51.93
C ALA A 1073 10.04 20.10 -51.13
N ASP A 1074 9.32 20.45 -50.03
CA ASP A 1074 8.51 19.56 -49.12
C ASP A 1074 7.12 20.10 -48.63
N THR A 1075 6.29 19.26 -47.97
CA THR A 1075 4.98 19.65 -47.40
C THR A 1075 4.73 19.02 -46.03
N SER A 1076 4.13 19.75 -45.09
CA SER A 1076 3.84 19.30 -43.72
C SER A 1076 2.43 19.73 -43.26
N PHE A 1077 1.89 19.01 -42.27
CA PHE A 1077 0.58 19.27 -41.69
C PHE A 1077 0.68 19.06 -40.17
N ASP A 1078 0.06 19.94 -39.38
CA ASP A 1078 0.05 19.88 -37.91
C ASP A 1078 -1.34 19.62 -37.31
N GLY A 1079 -2.31 19.26 -38.15
CA GLY A 1079 -3.72 19.06 -37.77
C GLY A 1079 -4.54 20.35 -37.69
N ASN A 1080 -3.96 21.52 -37.93
CA ASN A 1080 -4.69 22.81 -37.95
C ASN A 1080 -4.26 23.75 -39.10
N ALA A 1081 -3.13 23.51 -39.76
CA ALA A 1081 -2.73 24.19 -40.99
C ALA A 1081 -1.81 23.36 -41.90
N SER A 1082 -2.06 23.42 -43.21
CA SER A 1082 -1.16 22.90 -44.26
C SER A 1082 0.04 23.83 -44.56
N GLY A 1083 1.24 23.35 -44.23
CA GLY A 1083 2.52 23.95 -44.56
C GLY A 1083 3.12 23.45 -45.88
N VAL A 1084 3.70 24.37 -46.66
CA VAL A 1084 4.47 24.05 -47.87
C VAL A 1084 5.86 24.67 -47.73
N GLY A 1085 6.86 23.86 -47.40
CA GLY A 1085 8.25 24.22 -47.56
C GLY A 1085 8.64 24.14 -49.04
N ARG A 1086 9.63 24.92 -49.47
CA ARG A 1086 9.92 25.01 -50.90
C ARG A 1086 11.36 25.32 -51.20
N ASP A 1087 11.87 24.53 -52.11
CA ASP A 1087 13.12 24.78 -52.77
C ASP A 1087 13.00 24.24 -54.27
N GLY A 1088 13.52 24.92 -55.31
CA GLY A 1088 13.63 24.48 -56.74
C GLY A 1088 14.80 25.13 -57.54
N TRP A 1089 15.57 24.39 -58.38
CA TRP A 1089 16.75 24.95 -59.11
C TRP A 1089 16.53 25.48 -60.53
N GLY A 1090 17.34 26.45 -60.95
CA GLY A 1090 17.28 27.05 -62.30
C GLY A 1090 18.47 27.95 -62.66
N ALA A 1091 18.56 28.34 -63.93
CA ALA A 1091 19.54 29.31 -64.41
C ALA A 1091 18.98 30.20 -65.52
N MET A 1092 19.33 31.48 -65.49
CA MET A 1092 19.03 32.47 -66.52
C MET A 1092 20.31 32.94 -67.19
N LEU A 1093 20.23 33.15 -68.51
CA LEU A 1093 21.27 33.77 -69.33
C LEU A 1093 20.60 34.88 -70.16
N GLY A 1094 21.20 36.07 -70.20
CA GLY A 1094 20.67 37.23 -70.92
C GLY A 1094 21.76 37.92 -71.72
N ALA A 1095 21.38 38.69 -72.74
CA ALA A 1095 22.33 39.45 -73.55
C ALA A 1095 21.79 40.82 -73.94
N ASP A 1096 22.52 41.87 -73.60
CA ASP A 1096 22.18 43.26 -73.91
C ASP A 1096 22.96 43.76 -75.12
N SER A 1097 22.37 44.72 -75.84
CA SER A 1097 23.01 45.38 -76.98
C SER A 1097 22.45 46.79 -77.19
N ALA A 1098 23.34 47.79 -77.24
CA ALA A 1098 22.95 49.19 -77.36
C ALA A 1098 22.92 49.64 -78.84
N TRP A 1099 21.72 49.75 -79.41
CA TRP A 1099 21.51 50.27 -80.77
C TRP A 1099 20.92 51.68 -80.76
N ALA A 1100 21.62 52.62 -81.40
CA ALA A 1100 21.12 53.98 -81.61
C ALA A 1100 20.11 54.01 -82.77
N ARG A 1101 18.98 54.71 -82.57
CA ARG A 1101 18.00 54.98 -83.64
C ARG A 1101 18.62 55.90 -84.70
N ALA A 1102 18.39 55.56 -85.97
CA ALA A 1102 18.49 56.45 -87.12
C ALA A 1102 17.08 56.72 -87.66
#